data_AF-A0ABD5N7N4-F1
#
_entry.id   AF-A0ABD5N7N4-F1
#
_cell.length_a   1.000
_cell.length_b   1.000
_cell.length_c   1.000
_cell.angle_alpha   90.00
_cell.angle_beta   90.00
_cell.angle_gamma   90.00
#
_symmetry.space_group_name_H-M   'P 1'
#
loop_
_entity.id
_entity.type
_entity.pdbx_description
1 polymer ?
#
loop_
_entity_poly.entity_id
_entity_poly.type
_entity_poly.pdbx_seq_one_letter_code
_entity_poly.pdbx_strand_id
1 'polypeptide(L)'
;MLKACGMISSRRSGGRRLSRTESLVDKYPLQKEKILKRTIWTLVPLSLVFTALALLMASTGWTPAGITYLHVAWILFVAHVFNYFYNTLYLRNYYYDLEDDELVIGKGVVSTWRNSLPAHKIQDVYLNQDAFDRIFGLYDLHFTTASIASGEAHIDGLTRSDAIKLRSMLIGWITKTRGFDSEGDKEYLPAKAGVLMASLATVSIIALFMAFLYAVRLAPFAEDFPWLVIQCKQLWRSMLRTLGAGWRHVWAAGLVTYAAAVFFAYLEESARRYVPRDKGVFIKSGYFIPREDYYFYRNIQDVHECQGLIGKMLGIRTLEIRTMTSGSARSGRLQYLTREQCNSLRQEIQAKSWACRQRERMKARVEINVDPVYSKEKSPYQSHFIRSAHFNAGIINFICIAAFLSIYALCLLSAFYCPLKSMIVFGIIGAVLILATIYGTAMYLDAAYTYHVRHDYLEIKKDFISKDVRHILYWKVQEIILDVPFHKSLAGLADVILETGSKTGTQEITTPEHEIIPAIYEDDAGKLTNAIAERMGLSLAGINDYPMIDYIRLDAGKPMKKTLALALPLSAIAFMLMTLGAYFSINHVILPIIIGITLIISGKYLYEKRYLATYHYDINDDVLIIRKGVFGYKELIIPLTKIQDIHVSRDPYDLIFGLYDVHVSTATSGSYAHAHIDGLDAINSEAAAEVILEKMRKKSG
;
A
#
# COMPACT_ATOMS: atom_id res chain seq x y z
N MET A 1 -1.90 -44.72 9.56
CA MET A 1 -1.85 -44.34 8.13
C MET A 1 -0.53 -43.61 7.81
N LEU A 2 0.61 -44.32 7.89
CA LEU A 2 1.96 -43.73 7.79
C LEU A 2 2.90 -44.58 6.89
N LYS A 3 2.41 -45.07 5.74
CA LYS A 3 3.23 -45.90 4.82
C LYS A 3 2.88 -45.78 3.33
N ALA A 4 2.39 -44.62 2.88
CA ALA A 4 2.01 -44.42 1.47
C ALA A 4 2.44 -43.05 0.90
N CYS A 5 3.66 -42.61 1.17
CA CYS A 5 4.22 -41.39 0.55
C CYS A 5 5.68 -41.61 0.11
N GLY A 6 5.89 -42.67 -0.67
CA GLY A 6 7.20 -43.10 -1.18
C GLY A 6 7.25 -43.32 -2.70
N MET A 7 6.30 -42.76 -3.47
CA MET A 7 6.23 -42.98 -4.92
C MET A 7 5.69 -41.77 -5.67
N ILE A 8 6.36 -40.61 -5.60
CA ILE A 8 6.35 -39.62 -6.69
C ILE A 8 7.75 -38.97 -6.76
N SER A 9 8.74 -39.76 -7.17
CA SER A 9 10.06 -39.27 -7.60
C SER A 9 10.45 -39.96 -8.90
N SER A 10 9.84 -39.54 -10.02
CA SER A 10 10.45 -39.59 -11.36
C SER A 10 9.45 -39.20 -12.44
N ARG A 11 9.56 -37.95 -12.89
CA ARG A 11 9.42 -37.60 -14.31
C ARG A 11 10.13 -36.27 -14.52
N ARG A 12 11.46 -36.36 -14.62
CA ARG A 12 12.30 -35.32 -15.21
C ARG A 12 12.25 -35.53 -16.73
N SER A 13 11.54 -34.67 -17.45
CA SER A 13 11.73 -34.51 -18.89
C SER A 13 13.03 -33.73 -19.14
N GLY A 14 13.76 -34.14 -20.16
CA GLY A 14 15.14 -33.76 -20.41
C GLY A 14 15.31 -32.31 -20.87
N GLY A 15 16.06 -31.55 -20.07
CA GLY A 15 16.78 -30.35 -20.46
C GLY A 15 18.23 -30.51 -20.00
N ARG A 16 19.18 -30.08 -20.84
CA ARG A 16 20.65 -30.26 -20.72
C ARG A 16 21.16 -30.14 -19.28
N ARG A 17 21.92 -31.15 -18.83
CA ARG A 17 22.86 -31.02 -17.70
C ARG A 17 23.93 -29.99 -18.08
N LEU A 18 23.68 -28.72 -17.77
CA LEU A 18 24.75 -27.74 -17.60
C LEU A 18 25.48 -28.07 -16.29
N SER A 19 26.81 -27.94 -16.33
CA SER A 19 27.72 -28.12 -15.20
C SER A 19 27.16 -27.40 -13.97
N ARG A 20 26.93 -28.15 -12.89
CA ARG A 20 26.37 -27.66 -11.64
C ARG A 20 27.41 -26.75 -10.96
N THR A 21 27.45 -25.48 -11.32
CA THR A 21 27.95 -24.43 -10.43
C THR A 21 27.16 -24.52 -9.12
N GLU A 22 27.83 -24.45 -7.97
CA GLU A 22 27.16 -24.41 -6.67
C GLU A 22 26.17 -23.25 -6.64
N SER A 23 24.91 -23.52 -6.28
CA SER A 23 23.89 -22.48 -6.24
C SER A 23 24.19 -21.48 -5.11
N LEU A 24 23.80 -20.22 -5.27
CA LEU A 24 24.09 -19.20 -4.25
C LEU A 24 23.50 -19.52 -2.86
N VAL A 25 22.36 -20.21 -2.81
CA VAL A 25 21.76 -20.70 -1.56
C VAL A 25 22.64 -21.72 -0.87
N ASP A 26 23.28 -22.62 -1.62
CA ASP A 26 24.18 -23.63 -1.06
C ASP A 26 25.43 -22.97 -0.46
N LYS A 27 25.90 -21.89 -1.09
CA LYS A 27 27.07 -21.12 -0.65
C LYS A 27 26.78 -20.21 0.55
N TYR A 28 25.58 -19.66 0.63
CA TYR A 28 25.15 -18.75 1.70
C TYR A 28 23.80 -19.22 2.29
N PRO A 29 23.79 -20.26 3.13
CA PRO A 29 22.55 -20.89 3.58
C PRO A 29 21.76 -20.01 4.55
N LEU A 30 20.43 -20.04 4.38
CA LEU A 30 19.49 -19.40 5.29
C LEU A 30 19.46 -20.15 6.63
N GLN A 31 19.45 -19.38 7.72
CA GLN A 31 19.56 -19.88 9.09
C GLN A 31 18.21 -20.38 9.62
N LYS A 32 18.20 -21.50 10.34
CA LYS A 32 16.97 -22.12 10.90
C LYS A 32 16.37 -21.28 12.03
N GLU A 33 17.18 -20.45 12.65
CA GLU A 33 16.84 -19.47 13.68
C GLU A 33 15.77 -18.49 13.18
N LYS A 34 15.62 -18.31 11.85
CA LYS A 34 14.51 -17.53 11.27
C LYS A 34 13.14 -18.18 11.55
N ILE A 35 13.06 -19.51 11.55
CA ILE A 35 11.83 -20.24 11.92
C ILE A 35 11.51 -19.95 13.38
N LEU A 36 12.52 -20.04 14.25
CA LEU A 36 12.38 -19.79 15.69
C LEU A 36 11.92 -18.34 15.96
N LYS A 37 12.51 -17.34 15.28
CA LYS A 37 12.07 -15.94 15.33
C LYS A 37 10.58 -15.80 15.01
N ARG A 38 10.13 -16.36 13.89
CA ARG A 38 8.72 -16.26 13.44
C ARG A 38 7.77 -16.95 14.42
N THR A 39 8.15 -18.09 14.96
CA THR A 39 7.34 -18.84 15.93
C THR A 39 7.25 -18.12 17.27
N ILE A 40 8.37 -17.65 17.84
CA ILE A 40 8.40 -16.94 19.12
C ILE A 40 7.59 -15.64 19.06
N TRP A 41 7.67 -14.90 17.95
CA TRP A 41 6.88 -13.68 17.78
C TRP A 41 5.37 -13.94 17.92
N THR A 42 4.89 -15.08 17.44
CA THR A 42 3.48 -15.47 17.58
C THR A 42 3.11 -15.99 18.97
N LEU A 43 4.08 -16.37 19.81
CA LEU A 43 3.83 -16.88 21.17
C LEU A 43 3.42 -15.80 22.16
N VAL A 44 3.94 -14.57 22.02
CA VAL A 44 3.66 -13.47 22.96
C VAL A 44 2.19 -13.03 22.98
N PRO A 45 1.54 -12.71 21.82
CA PRO A 45 0.11 -12.41 21.83
C PRO A 45 -0.72 -13.64 22.20
N LEU A 46 -0.25 -14.83 21.79
CA LEU A 46 -0.92 -16.09 22.09
C LEU A 46 -0.94 -16.37 23.59
N SER A 47 0.15 -16.12 24.33
CA SER A 47 0.20 -16.31 25.78
C SER A 47 -0.80 -15.42 26.51
N LEU A 48 -0.96 -14.16 26.08
CA LEU A 48 -1.99 -13.26 26.65
C LEU A 48 -3.41 -13.80 26.42
N VAL A 49 -3.67 -14.34 25.22
CA VAL A 49 -4.96 -14.98 24.89
C VAL A 49 -5.17 -16.25 25.71
N PHE A 50 -4.16 -17.11 25.87
CA PHE A 50 -4.25 -18.31 26.72
C PHE A 50 -4.47 -17.94 28.18
N THR A 51 -3.80 -16.90 28.71
CA THR A 51 -4.05 -16.42 30.07
C THR A 51 -5.47 -15.91 30.23
N ALA A 52 -5.99 -15.15 29.27
CA ALA A 52 -7.38 -14.68 29.29
C ALA A 52 -8.37 -15.87 29.23
N LEU A 53 -8.18 -16.82 28.32
CA LEU A 53 -9.00 -18.03 28.22
C LEU A 53 -8.92 -18.90 29.47
N ALA A 54 -7.75 -19.00 30.11
CA ALA A 54 -7.57 -19.72 31.36
C ALA A 54 -8.28 -19.04 32.54
N LEU A 55 -8.24 -17.71 32.63
CA LEU A 55 -9.00 -16.95 33.63
C LEU A 55 -10.51 -17.09 33.42
N LEU A 56 -10.97 -17.10 32.17
CA LEU A 56 -12.37 -17.35 31.82
C LEU A 56 -12.79 -18.80 32.14
N MET A 57 -11.95 -19.79 31.85
CA MET A 57 -12.17 -21.18 32.25
C MET A 57 -12.22 -21.33 33.78
N ALA A 58 -11.33 -20.64 34.50
CA ALA A 58 -11.30 -20.68 35.96
C ALA A 58 -12.56 -20.05 36.59
N SER A 59 -13.15 -19.03 35.94
CA SER A 59 -14.37 -18.39 36.44
C SER A 59 -15.64 -19.18 36.14
N THR A 60 -15.69 -19.94 35.03
CA THR A 60 -16.87 -20.71 34.61
C THR A 60 -16.83 -22.20 34.96
N GLY A 61 -15.66 -22.74 35.33
CA GLY A 61 -15.50 -24.15 35.70
C GLY A 61 -15.81 -25.14 34.57
N TRP A 62 -16.24 -26.36 34.89
CA TRP A 62 -16.56 -27.41 33.91
C TRP A 62 -17.93 -27.25 33.23
N THR A 63 -18.46 -26.03 33.19
CA THR A 63 -19.70 -25.73 32.46
C THR A 63 -19.47 -25.83 30.95
N PRO A 64 -20.53 -25.93 30.12
CA PRO A 64 -20.38 -25.87 28.66
C PRO A 64 -19.57 -24.66 28.18
N ALA A 65 -19.70 -23.50 28.85
CA ALA A 65 -18.92 -22.30 28.57
C ALA A 65 -17.42 -22.46 28.90
N GLY A 66 -17.06 -23.14 30.01
CA GLY A 66 -15.66 -23.45 30.28
C GLY A 66 -15.08 -24.43 29.26
N ILE A 67 -15.84 -25.46 28.90
CA ILE A 67 -15.45 -26.43 27.88
C ILE A 67 -15.20 -25.75 26.53
N THR A 68 -16.00 -24.76 26.12
CA THR A 68 -15.74 -24.02 24.87
C THR A 68 -14.44 -23.23 24.92
N TYR A 69 -14.07 -22.61 26.05
CA TYR A 69 -12.77 -21.93 26.18
C TYR A 69 -11.59 -22.90 26.03
N LEU A 70 -11.69 -24.13 26.55
CA LEU A 70 -10.68 -25.17 26.33
C LEU A 70 -10.58 -25.59 24.86
N HIS A 71 -11.71 -25.71 24.16
CA HIS A 71 -11.70 -26.02 22.72
C HIS A 71 -11.07 -24.89 21.90
N VAL A 72 -11.37 -23.63 22.22
CA VAL A 72 -10.75 -22.46 21.58
C VAL A 72 -9.24 -22.47 21.85
N ALA A 73 -8.82 -22.70 23.09
CA ALA A 73 -7.41 -22.82 23.47
C ALA A 73 -6.71 -23.95 22.69
N TRP A 74 -7.35 -25.12 22.54
CA TRP A 74 -6.84 -26.24 21.76
C TRP A 74 -6.71 -25.92 20.26
N ILE A 75 -7.72 -25.30 19.65
CA ILE A 75 -7.68 -24.89 18.23
C ILE A 75 -6.53 -23.91 18.00
N LEU A 76 -6.36 -22.93 18.89
CA LEU A 76 -5.25 -21.97 18.82
C LEU A 76 -3.88 -22.65 18.97
N PHE A 77 -3.76 -23.64 19.85
CA PHE A 77 -2.55 -24.46 20.00
C PHE A 77 -2.24 -25.23 18.71
N VAL A 78 -3.22 -25.94 18.14
CA VAL A 78 -3.07 -26.71 16.89
C VAL A 78 -2.69 -25.78 15.73
N ALA A 79 -3.33 -24.62 15.61
CA ALA A 79 -3.00 -23.62 14.60
C ALA A 79 -1.54 -23.13 14.73
N HIS A 80 -1.05 -22.94 15.96
CA HIS A 80 0.33 -22.56 16.22
C HIS A 80 1.34 -23.64 15.83
N VAL A 81 1.05 -24.91 16.14
CA VAL A 81 1.87 -26.06 15.70
C VAL A 81 1.91 -26.13 14.17
N PHE A 82 0.77 -25.94 13.50
CA PHE A 82 0.70 -25.91 12.05
C PHE A 82 1.52 -24.74 11.46
N ASN A 83 1.48 -23.56 12.08
CA ASN A 83 2.31 -22.42 11.67
C ASN A 83 3.81 -22.71 11.75
N TYR A 84 4.28 -23.39 12.81
CA TYR A 84 5.68 -23.82 12.90
C TYR A 84 6.07 -24.77 11.75
N PHE A 85 5.21 -25.76 11.47
CA PHE A 85 5.42 -26.70 10.37
C PHE A 85 5.44 -26.00 9.00
N TYR A 86 4.50 -25.07 8.77
CA TYR A 86 4.44 -24.26 7.56
C TYR A 86 5.72 -23.44 7.35
N ASN A 87 6.22 -22.74 8.39
CA ASN A 87 7.46 -21.97 8.29
C ASN A 87 8.69 -22.85 8.01
N THR A 88 8.69 -24.09 8.50
CA THR A 88 9.75 -25.06 8.21
C THR A 88 9.77 -25.45 6.73
N LEU A 89 8.60 -25.77 6.17
CA LEU A 89 8.47 -26.04 4.73
C LEU A 89 8.80 -24.80 3.90
N TYR A 90 8.46 -23.61 4.38
CA TYR A 90 8.72 -22.35 3.71
C TYR A 90 10.22 -22.10 3.53
N LEU A 91 11.00 -22.28 4.59
CA LEU A 91 12.45 -22.14 4.53
C LEU A 91 13.08 -23.20 3.61
N ARG A 92 12.54 -24.43 3.60
CA ARG A 92 13.03 -25.51 2.74
C ARG A 92 12.82 -25.22 1.24
N ASN A 93 11.74 -24.53 0.89
CA ASN A 93 11.41 -24.20 -0.49
C ASN A 93 11.99 -22.83 -0.93
N TYR A 94 12.69 -22.12 -0.04
CA TYR A 94 13.31 -20.84 -0.35
C TYR A 94 14.60 -21.07 -1.15
N TYR A 95 14.70 -20.50 -2.33
CA TYR A 95 15.91 -20.52 -3.17
C TYR A 95 16.20 -19.14 -3.77
N TYR A 96 17.45 -18.88 -4.09
CA TYR A 96 17.88 -17.71 -4.84
C TYR A 96 19.18 -18.02 -5.60
N ASP A 97 19.29 -17.53 -6.83
CA ASP A 97 20.49 -17.72 -7.64
C ASP A 97 20.67 -16.60 -8.67
N LEU A 98 21.84 -16.55 -9.31
CA LEU A 98 22.10 -15.67 -10.45
C LEU A 98 21.93 -16.47 -11.74
N GLU A 99 20.93 -16.10 -12.54
CA GLU A 99 20.64 -16.70 -13.86
C GLU A 99 20.66 -15.58 -14.91
N ASP A 100 21.46 -15.72 -15.98
CA ASP A 100 21.44 -14.82 -17.16
C ASP A 100 21.42 -13.29 -16.85
N ASP A 101 22.29 -12.82 -15.94
CA ASP A 101 22.35 -11.42 -15.45
C ASP A 101 21.11 -10.92 -14.67
N GLU A 102 20.32 -11.85 -14.13
CA GLU A 102 19.21 -11.61 -13.24
C GLU A 102 19.40 -12.33 -11.89
N LEU A 103 19.00 -11.67 -10.80
CA LEU A 103 18.86 -12.29 -9.49
C LEU A 103 17.48 -12.91 -9.38
N VAL A 104 17.41 -14.24 -9.39
CA VAL A 104 16.18 -15.00 -9.25
C VAL A 104 15.98 -15.36 -7.78
N ILE A 105 14.84 -15.00 -7.20
CA ILE A 105 14.46 -15.34 -5.82
C ILE A 105 13.13 -16.08 -5.87
N GLY A 106 13.11 -17.32 -5.36
CA GLY A 106 11.91 -18.12 -5.24
C GLY A 106 11.60 -18.52 -3.80
N LYS A 107 10.32 -18.44 -3.41
CA LYS A 107 9.88 -18.79 -2.03
C LYS A 107 8.44 -19.27 -2.00
N GLY A 108 8.09 -20.06 -0.97
CA GLY A 108 6.70 -20.44 -0.67
C GLY A 108 6.45 -21.96 -0.60
N VAL A 109 5.39 -22.35 0.09
CA VAL A 109 5.05 -23.76 0.37
C VAL A 109 3.90 -24.25 -0.49
N VAL A 110 2.81 -23.50 -0.45
CA VAL A 110 1.52 -23.79 -1.08
C VAL A 110 1.46 -22.99 -2.37
N SER A 111 1.58 -21.68 -2.27
CA SER A 111 1.90 -20.79 -3.39
C SER A 111 3.41 -20.64 -3.47
N THR A 112 4.01 -20.93 -4.63
CA THR A 112 5.41 -20.64 -4.92
C THR A 112 5.50 -19.36 -5.74
N TRP A 113 6.21 -18.37 -5.22
CA TRP A 113 6.50 -17.12 -5.89
C TRP A 113 7.93 -17.18 -6.43
N ARG A 114 8.14 -16.78 -7.69
CA ARG A 114 9.46 -16.61 -8.30
C ARG A 114 9.54 -15.20 -8.84
N ASN A 115 10.57 -14.46 -8.46
CA ASN A 115 10.82 -13.10 -8.91
C ASN A 115 12.21 -13.02 -9.51
N SER A 116 12.32 -12.45 -10.70
CA SER A 116 13.59 -12.24 -11.39
C SER A 116 13.90 -10.74 -11.42
N LEU A 117 15.07 -10.38 -10.89
CA LEU A 117 15.51 -8.99 -10.75
C LEU A 117 16.74 -8.75 -11.63
N PRO A 118 16.57 -8.11 -12.80
CA PRO A 118 17.70 -7.76 -13.65
C PRO A 118 18.70 -6.85 -12.94
N ALA A 119 20.01 -7.10 -13.11
CA ALA A 119 21.08 -6.33 -12.48
C ALA A 119 20.94 -4.81 -12.68
N HIS A 120 20.47 -4.41 -13.86
CA HIS A 120 20.32 -3.00 -14.22
C HIS A 120 19.11 -2.32 -13.54
N LYS A 121 18.10 -3.08 -13.11
CA LYS A 121 16.92 -2.56 -12.38
C LYS A 121 17.21 -2.39 -10.89
N ILE A 122 18.20 -3.10 -10.34
CA ILE A 122 18.62 -2.98 -8.95
C ILE A 122 19.34 -1.64 -8.75
N GLN A 123 18.79 -0.82 -7.87
CA GLN A 123 19.28 0.51 -7.54
C GLN A 123 20.16 0.48 -6.29
N ASP A 124 19.69 -0.19 -5.23
CA ASP A 124 20.39 -0.25 -3.94
C ASP A 124 20.33 -1.65 -3.33
N VAL A 125 21.36 -1.99 -2.56
CA VAL A 125 21.53 -3.26 -1.84
C VAL A 125 22.06 -2.98 -0.43
N TYR A 126 21.19 -3.14 0.56
CA TYR A 126 21.51 -2.84 1.96
C TYR A 126 21.18 -4.01 2.88
N LEU A 127 21.86 -4.04 4.03
CA LEU A 127 21.59 -5.00 5.09
C LEU A 127 20.62 -4.36 6.08
N ASN A 128 19.56 -5.07 6.40
CA ASN A 128 18.67 -4.74 7.51
C ASN A 128 18.84 -5.76 8.64
N GLN A 129 18.69 -5.30 9.88
CA GLN A 129 18.69 -6.15 11.05
C GLN A 129 17.74 -5.57 12.10
N ASP A 130 16.56 -6.16 12.23
CA ASP A 130 15.60 -5.74 13.24
C ASP A 130 16.01 -6.23 14.64
N ALA A 131 15.35 -5.71 15.69
CA ALA A 131 15.65 -6.05 17.09
C ALA A 131 15.66 -7.56 17.36
N PHE A 132 14.73 -8.29 16.75
CA PHE A 132 14.68 -9.75 16.85
C PHE A 132 15.75 -10.44 16.00
N ASP A 133 16.06 -9.93 14.80
CA ASP A 133 17.17 -10.50 14.03
C ASP A 133 18.49 -10.37 14.79
N ARG A 134 18.68 -9.28 15.54
CA ARG A 134 19.83 -9.14 16.45
C ARG A 134 19.88 -10.19 17.54
N ILE A 135 18.75 -10.50 18.18
CA ILE A 135 18.66 -11.56 19.21
C ILE A 135 19.07 -12.92 18.61
N PHE A 136 18.67 -13.18 17.36
CA PHE A 136 18.96 -14.44 16.67
C PHE A 136 20.24 -14.40 15.81
N GLY A 137 21.00 -13.31 15.81
CA GLY A 137 22.21 -13.14 14.99
C GLY A 137 21.97 -13.12 13.48
N LEU A 138 20.74 -12.83 13.05
CA LEU A 138 20.28 -12.82 11.66
C LEU A 138 20.47 -11.45 11.00
N TYR A 139 20.60 -11.45 9.68
CA TYR A 139 20.62 -10.27 8.82
C TYR A 139 19.76 -10.56 7.58
N ASP A 140 19.05 -9.54 7.14
CA ASP A 140 18.22 -9.59 5.94
C ASP A 140 18.85 -8.67 4.88
N LEU A 141 18.95 -9.13 3.63
CA LEU A 141 19.54 -8.38 2.51
C LEU A 141 18.41 -7.84 1.62
N HIS A 142 18.24 -6.53 1.57
CA HIS A 142 17.18 -5.86 0.84
C HIS A 142 17.66 -5.28 -0.49
N PHE A 143 16.77 -5.30 -1.49
CA PHE A 143 16.98 -4.77 -2.83
C PHE A 143 15.92 -3.72 -3.17
N THR A 144 16.38 -2.56 -3.63
CA THR A 144 15.48 -1.50 -4.14
C THR A 144 15.53 -1.50 -5.66
N THR A 145 14.39 -1.58 -6.34
CA THR A 145 14.28 -1.52 -7.80
C THR A 145 13.73 -0.18 -8.28
N ALA A 146 13.89 0.10 -9.58
CA ALA A 146 13.36 1.31 -10.21
C ALA A 146 11.82 1.34 -10.33
N SER A 147 11.16 0.19 -10.23
CA SER A 147 9.70 0.06 -10.36
C SER A 147 9.06 -0.19 -9.00
N ILE A 148 8.06 0.62 -8.67
CA ILE A 148 7.32 0.56 -7.39
C ILE A 148 6.58 -0.80 -7.23
N ALA A 149 6.27 -1.46 -8.35
CA ALA A 149 5.36 -2.59 -8.43
C ALA A 149 5.94 -3.96 -8.04
N SER A 150 7.26 -4.18 -8.08
CA SER A 150 7.84 -5.53 -7.88
C SER A 150 7.95 -5.96 -6.41
N GLY A 151 7.50 -5.13 -5.46
CA GLY A 151 7.74 -5.32 -4.03
C GLY A 151 9.22 -5.17 -3.67
N GLU A 152 9.50 -4.75 -2.44
CA GLU A 152 10.87 -4.82 -1.91
C GLU A 152 11.30 -6.29 -1.85
N ALA A 153 12.16 -6.70 -2.78
CA ALA A 153 12.76 -8.01 -2.73
C ALA A 153 13.78 -8.04 -1.60
N HIS A 154 13.78 -9.11 -0.81
CA HIS A 154 14.70 -9.29 0.30
C HIS A 154 15.03 -10.77 0.47
N ILE A 155 16.28 -11.06 0.83
CA ILE A 155 16.77 -12.39 1.23
C ILE A 155 16.91 -12.39 2.75
N ASP A 156 16.14 -13.24 3.42
CA ASP A 156 15.97 -13.20 4.88
C ASP A 156 16.78 -14.28 5.61
N GLY A 157 17.37 -13.93 6.75
CA GLY A 157 17.90 -14.92 7.69
C GLY A 157 19.30 -15.41 7.34
N LEU A 158 20.18 -14.51 6.91
CA LEU A 158 21.59 -14.78 6.69
C LEU A 158 22.40 -14.55 7.98
N THR A 159 23.54 -15.22 8.12
CA THR A 159 24.51 -14.86 9.17
C THR A 159 25.18 -13.53 8.82
N ARG A 160 25.77 -12.85 9.81
CA ARG A 160 26.53 -11.61 9.57
C ARG A 160 27.62 -11.77 8.50
N SER A 161 28.40 -12.85 8.58
CA SER A 161 29.49 -13.09 7.63
C SER A 161 28.98 -13.34 6.23
N ASP A 162 27.90 -14.13 6.11
CA ASP A 162 27.35 -14.51 4.81
C ASP A 162 26.62 -13.34 4.18
N ALA A 163 25.90 -12.54 4.96
CA ALA A 163 25.22 -11.34 4.48
C ALA A 163 26.22 -10.30 3.95
N ILE A 164 27.36 -10.09 4.64
CA ILE A 164 28.41 -9.18 4.17
C ILE A 164 29.08 -9.72 2.88
N LYS A 165 29.38 -11.02 2.83
CA LYS A 165 29.99 -11.65 1.65
C LYS A 165 29.04 -11.63 0.45
N LEU A 166 27.79 -12.04 0.64
CA LEU A 166 26.75 -12.02 -0.38
C LEU A 166 26.48 -10.60 -0.88
N ARG A 167 26.36 -9.62 0.02
CA ARG A 167 26.25 -8.20 -0.36
C ARG A 167 27.44 -7.74 -1.18
N SER A 168 28.66 -8.03 -0.74
CA SER A 168 29.87 -7.59 -1.43
C SER A 168 29.99 -8.25 -2.81
N MET A 169 29.62 -9.53 -2.92
CA MET A 169 29.56 -10.26 -4.19
C MET A 169 28.50 -9.68 -5.12
N LEU A 170 27.30 -9.39 -4.63
CA LEU A 170 26.21 -8.82 -5.42
C LEU A 170 26.49 -7.38 -5.83
N ILE A 171 27.05 -6.55 -4.94
CA ILE A 171 27.55 -5.22 -5.30
C ILE A 171 28.62 -5.36 -6.36
N GLY A 172 29.59 -6.27 -6.18
CA GLY A 172 30.64 -6.57 -7.15
C GLY A 172 30.10 -7.03 -8.49
N TRP A 173 29.04 -7.82 -8.51
CA TRP A 173 28.33 -8.22 -9.72
C TRP A 173 27.63 -7.01 -10.37
N ILE A 174 26.89 -6.21 -9.61
CA ILE A 174 26.24 -4.97 -10.09
C ILE A 174 27.27 -3.96 -10.62
N THR A 175 28.43 -3.81 -9.95
CA THR A 175 29.49 -2.89 -10.35
C THR A 175 30.37 -3.44 -11.45
N LYS A 176 30.59 -4.75 -11.56
CA LYS A 176 31.31 -5.37 -12.69
C LYS A 176 30.53 -5.19 -14.00
N THR A 177 29.20 -5.19 -13.94
CA THR A 177 28.32 -4.85 -15.06
C THR A 177 28.25 -3.33 -15.33
N ARG A 178 28.79 -2.47 -14.44
CA ARG A 178 28.65 -1.00 -14.49
C ARG A 178 29.96 -0.19 -14.35
N GLY A 179 31.11 -0.86 -14.29
CA GLY A 179 32.47 -0.31 -14.25
C GLY A 179 32.69 0.90 -13.34
N PHE A 180 32.90 0.71 -12.03
CA PHE A 180 33.46 1.79 -11.20
C PHE A 180 34.06 1.36 -9.83
N ASP A 181 35.29 1.83 -9.55
CA ASP A 181 36.01 1.77 -8.26
C ASP A 181 35.67 2.93 -7.29
N SER A 182 36.22 2.90 -6.08
CA SER A 182 35.91 3.81 -4.95
C SER A 182 37.15 4.33 -4.23
N GLU A 183 37.16 5.62 -3.87
CA GLU A 183 37.96 6.15 -2.76
C GLU A 183 37.32 7.42 -2.16
N GLY A 184 37.45 7.61 -0.83
CA GLY A 184 37.32 8.90 -0.11
C GLY A 184 35.94 9.52 0.17
N ASP A 185 35.65 9.81 1.46
CA ASP A 185 35.61 11.18 2.03
C ASP A 185 34.52 11.53 3.08
N LYS A 186 34.95 12.49 3.92
CA LYS A 186 34.39 13.26 5.06
C LYS A 186 33.00 12.92 5.63
N GLU A 187 33.00 12.71 6.95
CA GLU A 187 31.81 12.44 7.77
C GLU A 187 31.26 13.72 8.40
N TYR A 188 29.98 14.01 8.13
CA TYR A 188 29.24 15.12 8.73
C TYR A 188 28.33 14.63 9.86
N LEU A 189 28.38 15.31 11.00
CA LEU A 189 27.60 15.04 12.20
C LEU A 189 26.40 16.00 12.31
N PRO A 190 25.20 15.54 12.69
CA PRO A 190 24.09 16.43 13.02
C PRO A 190 24.43 17.31 14.24
N ALA A 191 23.86 18.52 14.30
CA ALA A 191 23.88 19.37 15.49
C ALA A 191 22.97 18.75 16.58
N LYS A 192 23.35 18.84 17.86
CA LYS A 192 22.69 18.22 19.04
C LYS A 192 21.30 18.82 19.40
N ALA A 193 20.40 18.97 18.43
CA ALA A 193 19.10 19.62 18.58
C ALA A 193 17.91 18.65 18.58
N GLY A 194 18.11 17.39 18.19
CA GLY A 194 17.10 16.34 18.24
C GLY A 194 16.63 16.01 19.67
N VAL A 195 17.56 15.97 20.62
CA VAL A 195 17.26 15.83 22.06
C VAL A 195 16.33 16.93 22.57
N LEU A 196 16.60 18.19 22.18
CA LEU A 196 15.80 19.34 22.59
C LEU A 196 14.38 19.27 21.99
N MET A 197 14.26 18.88 20.72
CA MET A 197 12.95 18.71 20.06
C MET A 197 12.11 17.59 20.67
N ALA A 198 12.74 16.46 21.02
CA ALA A 198 12.06 15.36 21.71
C ALA A 198 11.57 15.76 23.12
N SER A 199 12.35 16.58 23.83
CA SER A 199 11.97 17.11 25.15
C SER A 199 10.74 18.04 25.08
N LEU A 200 10.67 18.92 24.08
CA LEU A 200 9.53 19.84 23.89
C LEU A 200 8.24 19.09 23.50
N ALA A 201 8.33 18.06 22.65
CA ALA A 201 7.18 17.24 22.26
C ALA A 201 6.59 16.46 23.46
N THR A 202 7.44 15.85 24.28
CA THR A 202 7.00 15.12 25.48
C THR A 202 6.37 16.04 26.53
N VAL A 203 6.95 17.21 26.78
CA VAL A 203 6.37 18.22 27.69
C VAL A 203 5.01 18.70 27.18
N SER A 204 4.84 18.89 25.87
CA SER A 204 3.58 19.34 25.27
C SER A 204 2.46 18.30 25.40
N ILE A 205 2.76 17.01 25.22
CA ILE A 205 1.79 15.93 25.39
C ILE A 205 1.36 15.81 26.86
N ILE A 206 2.31 15.90 27.79
CA ILE A 206 2.02 15.88 29.23
C ILE A 206 1.17 17.10 29.60
N ALA A 207 1.51 18.29 29.10
CA ALA A 207 0.75 19.51 29.34
C ALA A 207 -0.67 19.44 28.77
N LEU A 208 -0.86 18.91 27.56
CA LEU A 208 -2.18 18.71 26.95
C LEU A 208 -3.01 17.68 27.71
N PHE A 209 -2.41 16.58 28.16
CA PHE A 209 -3.07 15.60 29.01
C PHE A 209 -3.50 16.21 30.35
N MET A 210 -2.63 17.02 30.97
CA MET A 210 -2.95 17.73 32.21
C MET A 210 -4.03 18.81 32.02
N ALA A 211 -3.99 19.54 30.90
CA ALA A 211 -5.02 20.50 30.53
C ALA A 211 -6.37 19.81 30.25
N PHE A 212 -6.36 18.65 29.60
CA PHE A 212 -7.54 17.81 29.40
C PHE A 212 -8.14 17.35 30.75
N LEU A 213 -7.31 16.83 31.66
CA LEU A 213 -7.76 16.44 33.00
C LEU A 213 -8.31 17.63 33.80
N TYR A 214 -7.71 18.81 33.65
CA TYR A 214 -8.18 20.04 34.30
C TYR A 214 -9.47 20.58 33.67
N ALA A 215 -9.62 20.49 32.35
CA ALA A 215 -10.85 20.85 31.64
C ALA A 215 -12.03 19.94 32.04
N VAL A 216 -11.78 18.63 32.17
CA VAL A 216 -12.77 17.67 32.70
C VAL A 216 -13.20 18.02 34.13
N ARG A 217 -12.29 18.59 34.94
CA ARG A 217 -12.61 19.08 36.29
C ARG A 217 -13.49 20.33 36.29
N LEU A 218 -13.30 21.23 35.33
CA LEU A 218 -14.00 22.52 35.25
C LEU A 218 -15.29 22.49 34.42
N ALA A 219 -15.55 21.42 33.66
CA ALA A 219 -16.69 21.31 32.76
C ALA A 219 -18.03 21.64 33.47
N PRO A 220 -18.74 22.72 33.09
CA PRO A 220 -19.95 23.18 33.75
C PRO A 220 -21.22 22.39 33.38
N PHE A 221 -21.12 21.24 32.69
CA PHE A 221 -22.24 20.37 32.31
C PHE A 221 -22.95 19.66 33.48
N ALA A 222 -22.79 20.17 34.71
CA ALA A 222 -23.37 19.60 35.92
C ALA A 222 -24.90 19.75 36.01
N GLU A 223 -25.49 20.70 35.27
CA GLU A 223 -26.93 20.95 35.33
C GLU A 223 -27.72 20.09 34.34
N ASP A 224 -27.19 19.83 33.14
CA ASP A 224 -27.92 19.08 32.10
C ASP A 224 -27.73 17.55 32.17
N PHE A 225 -26.65 17.06 32.81
CA PHE A 225 -26.36 15.61 32.91
C PHE A 225 -25.89 15.19 34.31
N PRO A 226 -26.77 15.19 35.32
CA PRO A 226 -26.40 14.89 36.71
C PRO A 226 -25.75 13.52 36.88
N TRP A 227 -26.20 12.50 36.15
CA TRP A 227 -25.70 11.13 36.24
C TRP A 227 -24.32 10.95 35.60
N LEU A 228 -24.03 11.63 34.48
CA LEU A 228 -22.71 11.60 33.83
C LEU A 228 -21.70 12.35 34.69
N VAL A 229 -22.11 13.48 35.29
CA VAL A 229 -21.29 14.22 36.26
C VAL A 229 -21.10 13.42 37.55
N ILE A 230 -22.09 12.64 38.01
CA ILE A 230 -21.94 11.73 39.16
C ILE A 230 -20.98 10.59 38.83
N GLN A 231 -21.09 9.96 37.67
CA GLN A 231 -20.19 8.89 37.20
C GLN A 231 -18.76 9.42 36.99
N CYS A 232 -18.60 10.56 36.33
CA CYS A 232 -17.30 11.24 36.18
C CYS A 232 -16.75 11.70 37.53
N LYS A 233 -17.57 12.23 38.46
CA LYS A 233 -17.14 12.57 39.83
C LYS A 233 -16.86 11.32 40.67
N GLN A 234 -17.47 10.17 40.41
CA GLN A 234 -17.18 8.90 41.09
C GLN A 234 -15.90 8.27 40.54
N LEU A 235 -15.73 8.19 39.22
CA LEU A 235 -14.47 7.86 38.57
C LEU A 235 -13.36 8.78 39.05
N TRP A 236 -13.58 10.10 39.08
CA TRP A 236 -12.65 11.10 39.60
C TRP A 236 -12.37 10.94 41.09
N ARG A 237 -13.37 10.65 41.94
CA ARG A 237 -13.17 10.36 43.38
C ARG A 237 -12.49 9.01 43.63
N SER A 238 -12.71 8.02 42.78
CA SER A 238 -12.03 6.73 42.81
C SER A 238 -10.59 6.85 42.31
N MET A 239 -10.35 7.64 41.26
CA MET A 239 -9.03 8.07 40.81
C MET A 239 -8.32 8.87 41.89
N LEU A 240 -8.96 9.89 42.50
CA LEU A 240 -8.37 10.70 43.57
C LEU A 240 -8.03 9.88 44.82
N ARG A 241 -8.83 8.87 45.16
CA ARG A 241 -8.55 7.95 46.26
C ARG A 241 -7.38 7.01 45.98
N THR A 242 -7.20 6.54 44.74
CA THR A 242 -5.97 5.85 44.32
C THR A 242 -4.78 6.80 44.08
N LEU A 243 -5.03 8.07 43.75
CA LEU A 243 -4.02 9.11 43.47
C LEU A 243 -3.49 9.83 44.74
N GLY A 244 -4.16 9.76 45.89
CA GLY A 244 -3.74 10.41 47.14
C GLY A 244 -2.37 9.92 47.67
N ALA A 245 -2.02 8.65 47.43
CA ALA A 245 -0.67 8.10 47.65
C ALA A 245 0.15 7.99 46.33
N GLY A 246 -0.52 8.07 45.18
CA GLY A 246 0.04 7.84 43.84
C GLY A 246 0.66 9.05 43.15
N TRP A 247 0.48 10.29 43.62
CA TRP A 247 0.98 11.48 42.93
C TRP A 247 2.49 11.45 42.69
N ARG A 248 3.27 11.00 43.69
CA ARG A 248 4.72 10.80 43.56
C ARG A 248 5.07 9.74 42.52
N HIS A 249 4.23 8.72 42.36
CA HIS A 249 4.41 7.63 41.38
C HIS A 249 4.03 8.06 39.97
N VAL A 250 3.01 8.91 39.80
CA VAL A 250 2.63 9.49 38.50
C VAL A 250 3.69 10.49 38.02
N TRP A 251 4.19 11.36 38.91
CA TRP A 251 5.32 12.23 38.59
C TRP A 251 6.60 11.45 38.34
N ALA A 252 6.89 10.40 39.12
CA ALA A 252 8.02 9.53 38.87
C ALA A 252 7.90 8.77 37.54
N ALA A 253 6.73 8.23 37.21
CA ALA A 253 6.48 7.58 35.93
C ALA A 253 6.58 8.57 34.76
N GLY A 254 6.04 9.79 34.91
CA GLY A 254 6.17 10.86 33.92
C GLY A 254 7.62 11.30 33.73
N LEU A 255 8.38 11.44 34.81
CA LEU A 255 9.81 11.79 34.79
C LEU A 255 10.66 10.68 34.19
N VAL A 256 10.38 9.41 34.52
CA VAL A 256 11.04 8.24 33.92
C VAL A 256 10.72 8.14 32.43
N THR A 257 9.47 8.37 32.04
CA THR A 257 9.05 8.38 30.62
C THR A 257 9.72 9.52 29.86
N TYR A 258 9.80 10.72 30.45
CA TYR A 258 10.51 11.86 29.89
C TYR A 258 12.01 11.57 29.76
N ALA A 259 12.66 11.07 30.82
CA ALA A 259 14.07 10.71 30.80
C ALA A 259 14.37 9.62 29.77
N ALA A 260 13.50 8.61 29.66
CA ALA A 260 13.60 7.58 28.63
C ALA A 260 13.46 8.17 27.22
N ALA A 261 12.47 9.04 26.98
CA ALA A 261 12.28 9.69 25.68
C ALA A 261 13.48 10.57 25.28
N VAL A 262 14.02 11.36 26.22
CA VAL A 262 15.23 12.17 26.04
C VAL A 262 16.44 11.29 25.76
N PHE A 263 16.59 10.19 26.49
CA PHE A 263 17.67 9.22 26.30
C PHE A 263 17.58 8.52 24.93
N PHE A 264 16.39 8.07 24.51
CA PHE A 264 16.19 7.46 23.20
C PHE A 264 16.45 8.45 22.06
N ALA A 265 16.00 9.70 22.18
CA ALA A 265 16.29 10.75 21.22
C ALA A 265 17.80 11.05 21.13
N TYR A 266 18.50 11.07 22.26
CA TYR A 266 19.96 11.22 22.30
C TYR A 266 20.68 10.07 21.59
N LEU A 267 20.26 8.83 21.86
CA LEU A 267 20.84 7.67 21.19
C LEU A 267 20.59 7.72 19.68
N GLU A 268 19.37 8.00 19.24
CA GLU A 268 19.03 8.08 17.82
C GLU A 268 19.82 9.18 17.09
N GLU A 269 19.99 10.34 17.72
CA GLU A 269 20.77 11.44 17.18
C GLU A 269 22.27 11.13 17.14
N SER A 270 22.80 10.49 18.18
CA SER A 270 24.22 10.10 18.26
C SER A 270 24.64 9.10 17.17
N ALA A 271 23.69 8.30 16.67
CA ALA A 271 23.92 7.29 15.63
C ALA A 271 23.84 7.85 14.20
N ARG A 272 23.35 9.07 14.01
CA ARG A 272 23.18 9.66 12.67
C ARG A 272 24.50 10.19 12.13
N ARG A 273 24.82 9.83 10.88
CA ARG A 273 25.99 10.30 10.13
C ARG A 273 25.62 10.55 8.68
N TYR A 274 26.13 11.62 8.10
CA TYR A 274 25.96 11.94 6.69
C TYR A 274 27.33 11.93 6.01
N VAL A 275 27.52 11.04 5.05
CA VAL A 275 28.82 10.82 4.40
C VAL A 275 28.64 10.96 2.88
N PRO A 276 28.82 12.15 2.30
CA PRO A 276 28.88 12.29 0.85
C PRO A 276 30.12 11.57 0.31
N ARG A 277 29.94 10.68 -0.66
CA ARG A 277 31.04 10.00 -1.39
C ARG A 277 31.07 10.47 -2.84
N ASP A 278 31.80 9.79 -3.71
CA ASP A 278 31.91 10.19 -5.13
C ASP A 278 30.64 9.99 -5.95
N LYS A 279 29.90 8.90 -5.71
CA LYS A 279 28.75 8.50 -6.54
C LYS A 279 27.40 8.78 -5.90
N GLY A 280 27.37 9.16 -4.62
CA GLY A 280 26.15 9.42 -3.89
C GLY A 280 26.39 9.82 -2.44
N VAL A 281 25.30 10.07 -1.72
CA VAL A 281 25.29 10.41 -0.30
C VAL A 281 24.92 9.19 0.52
N PHE A 282 25.79 8.80 1.46
CA PHE A 282 25.47 7.79 2.46
C PHE A 282 24.84 8.45 3.67
N ILE A 283 23.71 7.91 4.14
CA ILE A 283 23.04 8.31 5.36
C ILE A 283 23.04 7.12 6.30
N LYS A 284 23.76 7.24 7.41
CA LYS A 284 23.65 6.29 8.52
C LYS A 284 22.64 6.81 9.52
N SER A 285 21.69 5.99 9.92
CA SER A 285 20.66 6.34 10.90
C SER A 285 20.34 5.19 11.85
N GLY A 286 19.80 5.49 13.03
CA GLY A 286 19.35 4.50 14.01
C GLY A 286 20.46 3.91 14.89
N TYR A 287 20.26 3.95 16.21
CA TYR A 287 21.18 3.37 17.19
C TYR A 287 20.89 1.89 17.45
N PHE A 288 19.62 1.56 17.72
CA PHE A 288 19.18 0.19 17.98
C PHE A 288 18.95 -0.61 16.70
N ILE A 289 18.64 0.04 15.58
CA ILE A 289 18.44 -0.57 14.27
C ILE A 289 19.27 0.27 13.29
N PRO A 290 20.58 -0.03 13.13
CA PRO A 290 21.44 0.73 12.23
C PRO A 290 20.96 0.52 10.80
N ARG A 291 20.69 1.63 10.11
CA ARG A 291 20.32 1.68 8.71
C ARG A 291 21.36 2.49 7.97
N GLU A 292 21.75 2.02 6.79
CA GLU A 292 22.67 2.70 5.88
C GLU A 292 21.95 2.87 4.55
N ASP A 293 21.47 4.08 4.27
CA ASP A 293 20.80 4.44 3.03
C ASP A 293 21.80 5.07 2.05
N TYR A 294 21.74 4.71 0.77
CA TYR A 294 22.62 5.27 -0.25
C TYR A 294 21.89 5.98 -1.39
N TYR A 295 22.13 7.29 -1.53
CA TYR A 295 21.50 8.14 -2.53
C TYR A 295 22.46 8.47 -3.67
N PHE A 296 22.36 7.77 -4.79
CA PHE A 296 23.17 8.05 -5.97
C PHE A 296 22.89 9.45 -6.54
N TYR A 297 23.94 10.23 -6.84
CA TYR A 297 23.81 11.59 -7.37
C TYR A 297 23.00 11.70 -8.67
N ARG A 298 23.06 10.67 -9.52
CA ARG A 298 22.27 10.58 -10.76
C ARG A 298 20.76 10.50 -10.52
N ASN A 299 20.36 9.91 -9.38
CA ASN A 299 18.96 9.73 -9.02
C ASN A 299 18.40 10.95 -8.28
N ILE A 300 19.26 11.86 -7.80
CA ILE A 300 18.87 13.07 -7.08
C ILE A 300 18.40 14.11 -8.10
N GLN A 301 17.11 14.44 -8.05
CA GLN A 301 16.48 15.44 -8.92
C GLN A 301 16.67 16.84 -8.36
N ASP A 302 16.34 17.02 -7.08
CA ASP A 302 16.35 18.28 -6.36
C ASP A 302 16.79 18.08 -4.90
N VAL A 303 17.36 19.14 -4.33
CA VAL A 303 17.78 19.21 -2.93
C VAL A 303 17.39 20.58 -2.40
N HIS A 304 16.44 20.60 -1.48
CA HIS A 304 15.88 21.82 -0.91
C HIS A 304 15.98 21.81 0.61
N GLU A 305 15.95 23.02 1.17
CA GLU A 305 16.02 23.25 2.60
C GLU A 305 14.60 23.39 3.18
N CYS A 306 14.32 22.62 4.22
CA CYS A 306 13.10 22.71 5.00
C CYS A 306 13.42 23.31 6.37
N GLN A 307 12.76 24.41 6.72
CA GLN A 307 12.91 25.05 8.02
C GLN A 307 11.55 25.50 8.59
N GLY A 308 11.07 24.77 9.60
CA GLY A 308 9.87 25.14 10.36
C GLY A 308 10.13 26.27 11.37
N LEU A 309 9.07 26.77 12.01
CA LEU A 309 9.14 27.85 13.00
C LEU A 309 10.13 27.54 14.15
N ILE A 310 10.07 26.33 14.69
CA ILE A 310 10.97 25.90 15.78
C ILE A 310 12.43 25.77 15.27
N GLY A 311 12.61 25.29 14.03
CA GLY A 311 13.93 25.23 13.40
C GLY A 311 14.56 26.60 13.18
N LYS A 312 13.75 27.62 12.86
CA LYS A 312 14.20 29.03 12.78
C LYS A 312 14.71 29.56 14.12
N MET A 313 13.98 29.29 15.20
CA MET A 313 14.38 29.71 16.55
C MET A 313 15.66 29.03 17.04
N LEU A 314 15.85 27.75 16.72
CA LEU A 314 17.01 26.97 17.15
C LEU A 314 18.20 27.04 16.19
N GLY A 315 18.10 27.77 15.08
CA GLY A 315 19.18 27.87 14.08
C GLY A 315 19.49 26.57 13.34
N ILE A 316 18.56 25.62 13.34
CA ILE A 316 18.69 24.28 12.72
C ILE A 316 17.84 24.16 11.46
N ARG A 317 18.34 23.38 10.50
CA ARG A 317 17.75 23.18 9.18
C ARG A 317 17.70 21.69 8.86
N THR A 318 16.75 21.32 8.01
CA THR A 318 16.68 19.97 7.45
C THR A 318 16.90 20.08 5.94
N LEU A 319 17.85 19.32 5.41
CA LEU A 319 18.07 19.22 3.98
C LEU A 319 17.32 17.99 3.45
N GLU A 320 16.44 18.18 2.48
CA GLU A 320 15.61 17.13 1.91
C GLU A 320 16.08 16.81 0.48
N ILE A 321 16.52 15.56 0.29
CA ILE A 321 16.95 15.00 -1.00
C ILE A 321 15.74 14.37 -1.69
N ARG A 322 15.43 14.82 -2.91
CA ARG A 322 14.38 14.23 -3.74
C ARG A 322 14.97 13.35 -4.83
N THR A 323 14.52 12.11 -4.88
CA THR A 323 14.90 11.10 -5.88
C THR A 323 13.75 10.77 -6.84
N MET A 324 14.07 10.07 -7.93
CA MET A 324 13.11 9.67 -8.97
C MET A 324 12.02 8.68 -8.52
N THR A 325 12.08 8.13 -7.30
CA THR A 325 11.18 7.06 -6.80
C THR A 325 10.52 7.47 -5.47
N SER A 326 9.20 7.30 -5.37
CA SER A 326 8.41 7.62 -4.17
C SER A 326 8.77 6.77 -2.94
N GLY A 327 9.31 5.55 -3.15
CA GLY A 327 9.75 4.67 -2.07
C GLY A 327 10.96 5.21 -1.28
N SER A 328 11.83 5.99 -1.92
CA SER A 328 13.01 6.62 -1.25
C SER A 328 12.70 8.01 -0.66
N ALA A 329 11.50 8.55 -0.88
CA ALA A 329 11.06 9.82 -0.32
C ALA A 329 10.87 9.78 1.21
N ARG A 330 10.79 8.59 1.82
CA ARG A 330 10.60 8.46 3.28
C ARG A 330 11.86 8.74 4.09
N SER A 331 13.07 8.59 3.53
CA SER A 331 14.34 8.61 4.29
C SER A 331 15.35 9.70 3.89
N GLY A 332 15.12 10.44 2.81
CA GLY A 332 16.07 11.43 2.27
C GLY A 332 16.21 12.74 3.06
N ARG A 333 16.00 12.73 4.39
CA ARG A 333 16.05 13.92 5.25
C ARG A 333 17.31 13.95 6.09
N LEU A 334 18.21 14.86 5.78
CA LEU A 334 19.36 15.17 6.61
C LEU A 334 18.92 16.22 7.65
N GLN A 335 18.60 15.74 8.84
CA GLN A 335 17.98 16.53 9.90
C GLN A 335 19.02 17.16 10.81
N TYR A 336 18.64 18.26 11.46
CA TYR A 336 19.43 18.94 12.50
C TYR A 336 20.77 19.46 11.99
N LEU A 337 20.84 19.98 10.77
CA LEU A 337 22.05 20.59 10.23
C LEU A 337 22.15 22.06 10.68
N THR A 338 23.37 22.51 11.00
CA THR A 338 23.65 23.95 11.13
C THR A 338 23.54 24.65 9.78
N ARG A 339 23.43 25.99 9.78
CA ARG A 339 23.37 26.79 8.55
C ARG A 339 24.57 26.55 7.62
N GLU A 340 25.77 26.48 8.18
CA GLU A 340 26.99 26.23 7.40
C GLU A 340 27.03 24.81 6.83
N GLN A 341 26.73 23.80 7.65
CA GLN A 341 26.66 22.40 7.19
C GLN A 341 25.60 22.21 6.10
N CYS A 342 24.41 22.79 6.28
CA CYS A 342 23.32 22.72 5.31
C CYS A 342 23.73 23.34 3.96
N ASN A 343 24.36 24.52 3.98
CA ASN A 343 24.82 25.18 2.76
C ASN A 343 25.93 24.38 2.06
N SER A 344 26.90 23.88 2.83
CA SER A 344 28.04 23.11 2.29
C SER A 344 27.58 21.78 1.68
N LEU A 345 26.78 20.98 2.41
CA LEU A 345 26.21 19.71 1.90
C LEU A 345 25.32 19.95 0.70
N ARG A 346 24.47 20.99 0.71
CA ARG A 346 23.61 21.31 -0.43
C ARG A 346 24.42 21.62 -1.68
N GLN A 347 25.42 22.50 -1.57
CA GLN A 347 26.28 22.87 -2.71
C GLN A 347 27.04 21.65 -3.24
N GLU A 348 27.60 20.82 -2.36
CA GLU A 348 28.33 19.62 -2.74
C GLU A 348 27.42 18.61 -3.49
N ILE A 349 26.23 18.33 -2.94
CA ILE A 349 25.29 17.38 -3.53
C ILE A 349 24.77 17.90 -4.88
N GLN A 350 24.42 19.19 -4.96
CA GLN A 350 23.94 19.80 -6.20
C GLN A 350 25.03 19.81 -7.28
N ALA A 351 26.27 20.15 -6.94
CA ALA A 351 27.38 20.15 -7.88
C ALA A 351 27.67 18.74 -8.44
N LYS A 352 27.75 17.73 -7.57
CA LYS A 352 28.01 16.34 -7.98
C LYS A 352 26.83 15.74 -8.78
N SER A 353 25.58 16.02 -8.39
CA SER A 353 24.37 15.65 -9.16
C SER A 353 24.30 16.32 -10.53
N TRP A 354 24.62 17.61 -10.62
CA TRP A 354 24.62 18.33 -11.88
C TRP A 354 25.70 17.82 -12.84
N ALA A 355 26.92 17.58 -12.34
CA ALA A 355 28.01 17.02 -13.14
C ALA A 355 27.68 15.62 -13.71
N CYS A 356 26.98 14.79 -12.93
CA CYS A 356 26.52 13.47 -13.37
C CYS A 356 25.49 13.58 -14.50
N ARG A 357 24.49 14.47 -14.35
CA ARG A 357 23.46 14.73 -15.38
C ARG A 357 24.03 15.33 -16.67
N GLN A 358 25.06 16.19 -16.58
CA GLN A 358 25.74 16.73 -17.76
C GLN A 358 26.48 15.63 -18.54
N ARG A 359 27.17 14.71 -17.86
CA ARG A 359 27.82 13.55 -18.51
C ARG A 359 26.82 12.62 -19.21
N GLU A 360 25.63 12.43 -18.63
CA GLU A 360 24.56 11.65 -19.26
C GLU A 360 23.88 12.39 -20.42
N ARG A 361 23.65 13.71 -20.29
CA ARG A 361 23.13 14.55 -21.39
C ARG A 361 24.09 14.63 -22.58
N MET A 362 25.40 14.65 -22.34
CA MET A 362 26.39 14.58 -23.43
C MET A 362 26.40 13.23 -24.15
N LYS A 363 25.97 12.14 -23.49
CA LYS A 363 25.79 10.82 -24.12
C LYS A 363 24.45 10.69 -24.86
N ALA A 364 23.45 11.49 -24.49
CA ALA A 364 22.09 11.44 -25.04
C ALA A 364 21.75 12.67 -25.90
N ARG A 365 22.65 13.04 -26.83
CA ARG A 365 22.38 14.14 -27.78
C ARG A 365 21.82 13.59 -29.09
N VAL A 366 20.50 13.44 -29.13
CA VAL A 366 19.70 13.72 -30.33
C VAL A 366 18.66 14.76 -29.90
N GLU A 367 18.62 15.83 -30.68
CA GLU A 367 17.80 17.02 -30.48
C GLU A 367 16.31 16.71 -30.45
N ILE A 368 15.54 17.58 -29.78
CA ILE A 368 14.51 18.40 -30.43
C ILE A 368 14.13 19.52 -29.45
N ASN A 369 14.25 20.76 -29.93
CA ASN A 369 13.72 21.96 -29.31
C ASN A 369 12.44 22.33 -30.08
N VAL A 370 11.28 22.30 -29.43
CA VAL A 370 10.06 22.89 -29.99
C VAL A 370 9.41 23.72 -28.90
N ASP A 371 9.37 25.03 -29.13
CA ASP A 371 8.45 25.93 -28.43
C ASP A 371 7.04 25.75 -29.04
N PRO A 372 5.99 25.45 -28.25
CA PRO A 372 4.66 25.31 -28.82
C PRO A 372 4.02 26.67 -29.12
N VAL A 373 3.58 26.84 -30.35
CA VAL A 373 2.65 27.90 -30.76
C VAL A 373 1.24 27.49 -30.35
N TYR A 374 0.60 28.32 -29.53
CA TYR A 374 -0.72 28.07 -28.96
C TYR A 374 -1.85 28.44 -29.95
N SER A 375 -2.69 27.48 -30.34
CA SER A 375 -4.00 27.75 -30.94
C SER A 375 -5.14 27.29 -30.02
N LYS A 376 -6.16 28.14 -29.87
CA LYS A 376 -7.32 27.92 -28.99
C LYS A 376 -8.43 27.17 -29.73
N GLU A 377 -8.43 25.85 -29.64
CA GLU A 377 -9.64 25.05 -29.92
C GLU A 377 -10.31 24.58 -28.62
N LYS A 378 -11.66 24.59 -28.62
CA LYS A 378 -12.49 24.19 -27.48
C LYS A 378 -12.72 22.67 -27.55
N SER A 379 -12.73 21.97 -26.41
CA SER A 379 -12.99 20.53 -26.40
C SER A 379 -14.38 20.24 -26.95
N PRO A 380 -14.55 19.23 -27.83
CA PRO A 380 -15.85 18.91 -28.44
C PRO A 380 -16.79 18.15 -27.49
N TYR A 381 -16.31 17.64 -26.35
CA TYR A 381 -17.09 16.79 -25.43
C TYR A 381 -17.65 17.60 -24.26
N GLN A 382 -18.95 17.48 -23.98
CA GLN A 382 -19.62 18.20 -22.90
C GLN A 382 -19.60 17.38 -21.60
N SER A 383 -19.07 17.94 -20.51
CA SER A 383 -19.17 17.36 -19.16
C SER A 383 -20.58 17.54 -18.61
N HIS A 384 -21.13 16.54 -17.92
CA HIS A 384 -22.48 16.62 -17.37
C HIS A 384 -22.51 16.56 -15.85
N PHE A 385 -22.95 17.67 -15.26
CA PHE A 385 -22.45 18.05 -13.94
C PHE A 385 -23.38 17.79 -12.77
N ILE A 386 -24.71 17.95 -12.94
CA ILE A 386 -25.71 17.79 -11.87
C ILE A 386 -25.68 16.38 -11.24
N ARG A 387 -25.22 15.36 -11.98
CA ARG A 387 -25.10 13.96 -11.52
C ARG A 387 -23.71 13.58 -11.01
N SER A 388 -22.69 14.40 -11.26
CA SER A 388 -21.32 14.23 -10.74
C SER A 388 -21.17 14.64 -9.26
N ALA A 389 -22.16 15.37 -8.73
CA ALA A 389 -22.26 15.90 -7.38
C ALA A 389 -22.09 14.89 -6.24
N HIS A 390 -22.37 13.61 -6.51
CA HIS A 390 -22.18 12.55 -5.54
C HIS A 390 -20.69 12.21 -5.30
N PHE A 391 -19.76 12.87 -5.99
CA PHE A 391 -18.36 12.45 -6.06
C PHE A 391 -17.44 13.06 -5.00
N ASN A 392 -17.83 12.94 -3.75
CA ASN A 392 -16.80 12.87 -2.72
C ASN A 392 -17.22 11.81 -1.73
N ALA A 393 -16.56 10.65 -1.74
CA ALA A 393 -16.76 9.63 -0.72
C ALA A 393 -16.54 10.21 0.68
N GLY A 394 -15.69 11.25 0.82
CA GLY A 394 -15.54 12.02 2.04
C GLY A 394 -16.75 12.88 2.40
N ILE A 395 -17.47 13.45 1.43
CA ILE A 395 -18.68 14.26 1.66
C ILE A 395 -19.91 13.37 1.81
N ILE A 396 -20.03 12.27 1.07
CA ILE A 396 -21.03 11.23 1.33
C ILE A 396 -20.78 10.60 2.68
N ASN A 397 -19.54 10.23 3.04
CA ASN A 397 -19.25 9.74 4.39
C ASN A 397 -19.51 10.82 5.43
N PHE A 398 -19.16 12.08 5.19
CA PHE A 398 -19.48 13.15 6.14
C PHE A 398 -20.99 13.36 6.27
N ILE A 399 -21.75 13.31 5.19
CA ILE A 399 -23.22 13.40 5.18
C ILE A 399 -23.83 12.17 5.84
N CYS A 400 -23.33 10.96 5.57
CA CYS A 400 -23.80 9.72 6.17
C CYS A 400 -23.41 9.63 7.63
N ILE A 401 -22.23 10.11 8.03
CA ILE A 401 -21.78 10.21 9.43
C ILE A 401 -22.56 11.31 10.13
N ALA A 402 -22.78 12.47 9.52
CA ALA A 402 -23.59 13.53 10.09
C ALA A 402 -25.05 13.11 10.18
N ALA A 403 -25.60 12.41 9.18
CA ALA A 403 -26.94 11.84 9.21
C ALA A 403 -27.03 10.70 10.23
N PHE A 404 -26.03 9.82 10.32
CA PHE A 404 -25.96 8.76 11.33
C PHE A 404 -25.83 9.34 12.74
N LEU A 405 -24.99 10.36 12.95
CA LEU A 405 -24.84 11.08 14.21
C LEU A 405 -26.10 11.90 14.53
N SER A 406 -26.78 12.45 13.53
CA SER A 406 -28.05 13.15 13.70
C SER A 406 -29.18 12.18 14.02
N ILE A 407 -29.24 11.02 13.36
CA ILE A 407 -30.18 9.93 13.64
C ILE A 407 -29.88 9.31 15.00
N TYR A 408 -28.61 9.12 15.36
CA TYR A 408 -28.18 8.63 16.66
C TYR A 408 -28.49 9.65 17.77
N ALA A 409 -28.26 10.94 17.53
CA ALA A 409 -28.68 12.03 18.40
C ALA A 409 -30.21 12.12 18.49
N LEU A 410 -30.94 11.93 17.39
CA LEU A 410 -32.40 11.86 17.34
C LEU A 410 -32.96 10.64 18.06
N CYS A 411 -32.29 9.48 18.00
CA CYS A 411 -32.65 8.27 18.73
C CYS A 411 -32.37 8.42 20.23
N LEU A 412 -31.25 9.07 20.59
CA LEU A 412 -30.94 9.46 21.97
C LEU A 412 -31.93 10.50 22.51
N LEU A 413 -32.37 11.45 21.67
CA LEU A 413 -33.39 12.45 22.03
C LEU A 413 -34.82 11.85 22.06
N SER A 414 -35.15 10.92 21.16
CA SER A 414 -36.47 10.27 21.10
C SER A 414 -36.66 9.22 22.18
N ALA A 415 -35.58 8.63 22.70
CA ALA A 415 -35.62 7.79 23.89
C ALA A 415 -36.11 8.55 25.14
N PHE A 416 -36.16 9.89 25.08
CA PHE A 416 -36.53 10.77 26.20
C PHE A 416 -37.48 11.92 25.79
N TYR A 417 -38.56 11.62 25.04
CA TYR A 417 -39.71 12.52 24.75
C TYR A 417 -39.55 13.48 23.55
N CYS A 418 -40.18 13.18 22.39
CA CYS A 418 -40.44 14.20 21.36
C CYS A 418 -41.71 13.92 20.51
N PRO A 419 -42.58 14.92 20.21
CA PRO A 419 -43.74 14.75 19.35
C PRO A 419 -43.35 14.65 17.86
N LEU A 420 -44.00 13.74 17.13
CA LEU A 420 -43.77 13.38 15.71
C LEU A 420 -43.50 14.58 14.77
N LYS A 421 -44.13 15.73 15.02
CA LYS A 421 -43.97 16.97 14.23
C LYS A 421 -42.54 17.52 14.25
N SER A 422 -41.84 17.43 15.38
CA SER A 422 -40.46 17.91 15.52
C SER A 422 -39.47 17.05 14.71
N MET A 423 -39.65 15.72 14.72
CA MET A 423 -38.85 14.78 13.94
C MET A 423 -38.98 15.01 12.43
N ILE A 424 -40.20 15.33 11.95
CA ILE A 424 -40.44 15.65 10.54
C ILE A 424 -39.71 16.94 10.14
N VAL A 425 -39.77 17.99 10.97
CA VAL A 425 -39.12 19.28 10.69
C VAL A 425 -37.59 19.13 10.63
N PHE A 426 -36.98 18.44 11.60
CA PHE A 426 -35.53 18.19 11.57
C PHE A 426 -35.12 17.27 10.43
N GLY A 427 -35.94 16.28 10.06
CA GLY A 427 -35.74 15.44 8.89
C GLY A 427 -35.74 16.24 7.58
N ILE A 428 -36.68 17.19 7.43
CA ILE A 428 -36.75 18.10 6.28
C ILE A 428 -35.52 19.02 6.22
N ILE A 429 -35.13 19.63 7.35
CA ILE A 429 -33.94 20.50 7.41
C ILE A 429 -32.68 19.71 7.05
N GLY A 430 -32.52 18.49 7.59
CA GLY A 430 -31.43 17.59 7.23
C GLY A 430 -31.42 17.25 5.74
N ALA A 431 -32.58 16.90 5.17
CA ALA A 431 -32.71 16.62 3.74
C ALA A 431 -32.36 17.83 2.86
N VAL A 432 -32.79 19.04 3.25
CA VAL A 432 -32.48 20.28 2.53
C VAL A 432 -30.99 20.60 2.60
N LEU A 433 -30.34 20.45 3.76
CA LEU A 433 -28.89 20.66 3.90
C LEU A 433 -28.09 19.65 3.08
N ILE A 434 -28.53 18.40 3.03
CA ILE A 434 -27.94 17.35 2.19
C ILE A 434 -28.09 17.73 0.71
N LEU A 435 -29.29 18.09 0.27
CA LEU A 435 -29.55 18.52 -1.11
C LEU A 435 -28.76 19.78 -1.48
N ALA A 436 -28.65 20.76 -0.57
CA ALA A 436 -27.88 21.98 -0.78
C ALA A 436 -26.36 21.71 -0.82
N THR A 437 -25.87 20.75 -0.05
CA THR A 437 -24.45 20.35 -0.09
C THR A 437 -24.13 19.59 -1.37
N ILE A 438 -25.01 18.67 -1.78
CA ILE A 438 -24.93 17.97 -3.08
C ILE A 438 -24.97 19.02 -4.20
N TYR A 439 -25.91 19.97 -4.15
CA TYR A 439 -26.01 21.02 -5.16
C TYR A 439 -24.82 22.00 -5.13
N GLY A 440 -24.28 22.36 -3.97
CA GLY A 440 -23.13 23.28 -3.88
C GLY A 440 -21.81 22.65 -4.32
N THR A 441 -21.57 21.38 -4.01
CA THR A 441 -20.44 20.60 -4.58
C THR A 441 -20.64 20.35 -6.08
N ALA A 442 -21.88 20.01 -6.42
CA ALA A 442 -22.66 20.28 -7.62
C ALA A 442 -22.64 21.66 -8.26
N MET A 443 -21.90 22.66 -7.75
CA MET A 443 -21.65 23.94 -8.43
C MET A 443 -20.14 24.22 -8.48
N TYR A 444 -19.44 23.75 -7.45
CA TYR A 444 -17.98 23.80 -7.35
C TYR A 444 -17.24 23.05 -8.47
N LEU A 445 -17.62 21.81 -8.83
CA LEU A 445 -16.80 21.04 -9.80
C LEU A 445 -16.93 21.51 -11.27
N ASP A 446 -18.05 22.11 -11.70
CA ASP A 446 -18.28 22.63 -13.07
C ASP A 446 -17.67 24.00 -13.27
N ALA A 447 -17.74 24.84 -12.24
CA ALA A 447 -17.01 26.10 -12.25
C ALA A 447 -15.48 25.85 -12.20
N ALA A 448 -15.04 24.73 -11.62
CA ALA A 448 -13.62 24.43 -11.45
C ALA A 448 -13.02 23.67 -12.64
N TYR A 449 -13.58 22.55 -13.11
CA TYR A 449 -12.86 21.62 -14.01
C TYR A 449 -13.18 21.84 -15.49
N THR A 450 -12.15 22.19 -16.25
CA THR A 450 -12.20 22.22 -17.72
C THR A 450 -11.03 21.44 -18.30
N TYR A 451 -11.21 20.83 -19.46
CA TYR A 451 -10.11 20.14 -20.14
C TYR A 451 -10.09 20.47 -21.64
N HIS A 452 -8.89 20.42 -22.22
CA HIS A 452 -8.66 20.64 -23.64
C HIS A 452 -7.72 19.58 -24.19
N VAL A 453 -8.21 18.79 -25.14
CA VAL A 453 -7.39 17.87 -25.93
C VAL A 453 -6.63 18.69 -26.97
N ARG A 454 -5.31 18.81 -26.84
CA ARG A 454 -4.45 19.46 -27.85
C ARG A 454 -3.73 18.42 -28.69
N HIS A 455 -2.96 18.87 -29.68
CA HIS A 455 -2.18 17.97 -30.53
C HIS A 455 -1.08 17.22 -29.76
N ASP A 456 -0.35 17.92 -28.89
CA ASP A 456 0.84 17.37 -28.20
C ASP A 456 0.61 17.05 -26.72
N TYR A 457 -0.45 17.59 -26.12
CA TYR A 457 -0.77 17.42 -24.71
C TYR A 457 -2.29 17.48 -24.44
N LEU A 458 -2.68 16.96 -23.29
CA LEU A 458 -3.98 17.21 -22.67
C LEU A 458 -3.83 18.29 -21.60
N GLU A 459 -4.66 19.33 -21.67
CA GLU A 459 -4.76 20.37 -20.66
C GLU A 459 -5.90 20.03 -19.70
N ILE A 460 -5.65 20.01 -18.39
CA ILE A 460 -6.68 19.91 -17.36
C ILE A 460 -6.54 21.13 -16.46
N LYS A 461 -7.59 21.93 -16.38
CA LYS A 461 -7.64 23.19 -15.63
C LYS A 461 -8.66 23.10 -14.50
N LYS A 462 -8.27 23.57 -13.32
CA LYS A 462 -9.08 23.69 -12.11
C LYS A 462 -9.11 25.16 -11.68
N ASP A 463 -10.26 25.83 -11.81
CA ASP A 463 -10.39 27.29 -11.83
C ASP A 463 -11.41 27.87 -10.81
N PHE A 464 -11.31 27.51 -9.52
CA PHE A 464 -12.24 28.07 -8.51
C PHE A 464 -11.59 28.60 -7.23
N ILE A 465 -10.83 27.78 -6.49
CA ILE A 465 -10.15 28.22 -5.24
C ILE A 465 -8.68 28.55 -5.50
N SER A 466 -8.03 27.80 -6.38
CA SER A 466 -6.65 28.00 -6.83
C SER A 466 -6.61 27.69 -8.32
N LYS A 467 -5.93 28.51 -9.12
CA LYS A 467 -5.68 28.20 -10.53
C LYS A 467 -4.64 27.09 -10.60
N ASP A 468 -5.08 25.87 -10.92
CA ASP A 468 -4.19 24.73 -11.21
C ASP A 468 -4.41 24.32 -12.66
N VAL A 469 -3.39 24.46 -13.50
CA VAL A 469 -3.41 24.07 -14.91
C VAL A 469 -2.34 23.00 -15.10
N ARG A 470 -2.76 21.81 -15.50
CA ARG A 470 -1.88 20.67 -15.75
C ARG A 470 -1.82 20.38 -17.24
N HIS A 471 -0.60 20.30 -17.76
CA HIS A 471 -0.32 19.91 -19.13
C HIS A 471 0.27 18.50 -19.14
N ILE A 472 -0.48 17.55 -19.68
CA ILE A 472 -0.15 16.12 -19.69
C ILE A 472 0.27 15.75 -21.11
N LEU A 473 1.57 15.55 -21.31
CA LEU A 473 2.10 15.13 -22.60
C LEU A 473 1.71 13.67 -22.87
N TYR A 474 1.23 13.34 -24.08
CA TYR A 474 0.74 12.00 -24.41
C TYR A 474 1.79 10.90 -24.18
N TRP A 475 3.06 11.16 -24.50
CA TRP A 475 4.14 10.19 -24.30
C TRP A 475 4.42 9.84 -22.82
N LYS A 476 3.97 10.68 -21.87
CA LYS A 476 4.07 10.44 -20.42
C LYS A 476 2.96 9.53 -19.89
N VAL A 477 1.84 9.43 -20.60
CA VAL A 477 0.73 8.54 -20.25
C VAL A 477 1.22 7.09 -20.38
N GLN A 478 1.01 6.33 -19.32
CA GLN A 478 1.41 4.92 -19.21
C GLN A 478 0.21 4.01 -19.42
N GLU A 479 -0.96 4.44 -18.97
CA GLU A 479 -2.21 3.67 -19.02
C GLU A 479 -3.38 4.65 -19.11
N ILE A 480 -4.38 4.31 -19.94
CA ILE A 480 -5.67 5.00 -20.01
C ILE A 480 -6.72 4.09 -19.40
N ILE A 481 -7.49 4.58 -18.43
CA ILE A 481 -8.52 3.82 -17.72
C ILE A 481 -9.85 4.55 -17.91
N LEU A 482 -10.80 3.87 -18.55
CA LEU A 482 -12.21 4.27 -18.56
C LEU A 482 -12.91 3.60 -17.36
N ASP A 483 -13.27 4.40 -16.35
CA ASP A 483 -13.93 3.91 -15.13
C ASP A 483 -15.40 4.30 -15.13
N VAL A 484 -16.28 3.29 -15.22
CA VAL A 484 -17.74 3.42 -15.16
C VAL A 484 -18.21 2.78 -13.86
N PRO A 485 -18.07 3.44 -12.71
CA PRO A 485 -18.49 2.85 -11.43
C PRO A 485 -20.01 2.72 -11.38
N PHE A 486 -20.51 1.74 -10.61
CA PHE A 486 -21.95 1.41 -10.54
C PHE A 486 -22.87 2.62 -10.40
N HIS A 487 -22.56 3.54 -9.49
CA HIS A 487 -23.39 4.72 -9.24
C HIS A 487 -23.38 5.73 -10.40
N LYS A 488 -22.32 5.76 -11.23
CA LYS A 488 -22.24 6.59 -12.45
C LYS A 488 -22.83 5.88 -13.67
N SER A 489 -22.74 4.55 -13.73
CA SER A 489 -23.40 3.75 -14.77
C SER A 489 -24.91 3.99 -14.79
N LEU A 490 -25.57 4.09 -13.61
CA LEU A 490 -26.99 4.46 -13.49
C LEU A 490 -27.32 5.85 -14.07
N ALA A 491 -26.31 6.71 -14.17
CA ALA A 491 -26.42 8.07 -14.69
C ALA A 491 -25.98 8.21 -16.16
N GLY A 492 -25.42 7.15 -16.78
CA GLY A 492 -24.78 7.21 -18.10
C GLY A 492 -23.45 7.96 -18.11
N LEU A 493 -22.74 7.98 -16.98
CA LEU A 493 -21.51 8.74 -16.79
C LEU A 493 -20.30 7.82 -16.57
N ALA A 494 -19.14 8.31 -16.97
CA ALA A 494 -17.85 7.66 -16.84
C ALA A 494 -16.76 8.68 -16.46
N ASP A 495 -15.66 8.16 -15.92
CA ASP A 495 -14.44 8.91 -15.68
C ASP A 495 -13.35 8.42 -16.65
N VAL A 496 -12.63 9.35 -17.25
CA VAL A 496 -11.41 9.03 -17.99
C VAL A 496 -10.23 9.32 -17.08
N ILE A 497 -9.48 8.29 -16.73
CA ILE A 497 -8.37 8.33 -15.80
C ILE A 497 -7.09 8.08 -16.59
N LEU A 498 -6.14 9.02 -16.50
CA LEU A 498 -4.81 8.86 -17.07
C LEU A 498 -3.81 8.55 -15.97
N GLU A 499 -3.13 7.42 -16.08
CA GLU A 499 -1.96 7.15 -15.25
C GLU A 499 -0.71 7.65 -15.96
N THR A 500 -0.03 8.61 -15.36
CA THR A 500 1.25 9.13 -15.84
C THR A 500 2.41 8.59 -15.00
N GLY A 501 3.57 8.41 -15.64
CA GLY A 501 4.78 7.96 -14.98
C GLY A 501 5.17 8.92 -13.85
N SER A 502 5.15 8.40 -12.61
CA SER A 502 5.48 9.07 -11.34
C SER A 502 5.07 10.54 -11.20
N LYS A 503 3.97 10.78 -10.46
CA LYS A 503 3.74 12.09 -9.83
C LYS A 503 4.81 12.34 -8.77
N THR A 504 5.80 13.15 -9.14
CA THR A 504 6.50 14.04 -8.22
C THR A 504 5.48 14.84 -7.43
N GLY A 505 5.25 14.49 -6.16
CA GLY A 505 4.38 15.27 -5.31
C GLY A 505 4.04 14.57 -4.00
N THR A 506 4.56 15.09 -2.91
CA THR A 506 4.02 14.89 -1.56
C THR A 506 2.55 15.30 -1.53
N GLN A 507 1.64 14.34 -1.54
CA GLN A 507 0.39 14.45 -0.81
C GLN A 507 0.15 13.16 -0.05
N GLU A 508 -0.23 13.35 1.21
CA GLU A 508 -0.63 12.30 2.14
C GLU A 508 -1.64 11.35 1.52
N ILE A 509 -1.61 10.11 2.01
CA ILE A 509 -2.55 9.04 1.70
C ILE A 509 -3.94 9.48 2.15
N THR A 510 -4.63 10.22 1.29
CA THR A 510 -6.08 10.32 1.21
C THR A 510 -6.41 10.61 -0.25
N THR A 511 -6.73 9.53 -0.96
CA THR A 511 -7.02 9.41 -2.41
C THR A 511 -5.84 9.68 -3.36
N PRO A 512 -5.42 8.70 -4.18
CA PRO A 512 -4.49 8.97 -5.27
C PRO A 512 -5.15 10.00 -6.19
N GLU A 513 -4.58 11.20 -6.31
CA GLU A 513 -4.96 12.10 -7.40
C GLU A 513 -4.46 11.45 -8.69
N HIS A 514 -5.26 10.60 -9.31
CA HIS A 514 -5.09 10.29 -10.72
C HIS A 514 -5.34 11.57 -11.53
N GLU A 515 -4.84 11.67 -12.76
CA GLU A 515 -5.27 12.73 -13.67
C GLU A 515 -6.63 12.31 -14.23
N ILE A 516 -7.67 12.60 -13.43
CA ILE A 516 -9.05 12.22 -13.70
C ILE A 516 -9.72 13.36 -14.45
N ILE A 517 -10.40 13.00 -15.54
CA ILE A 517 -11.43 13.82 -16.17
C ILE A 517 -12.77 13.23 -15.73
N PRO A 518 -13.40 13.79 -14.68
CA PRO A 518 -14.54 13.15 -14.05
C PRO A 518 -15.84 13.43 -14.80
N ALA A 519 -16.77 12.48 -14.72
CA ALA A 519 -18.19 12.65 -15.06
C ALA A 519 -18.48 13.17 -16.48
N ILE A 520 -17.92 12.48 -17.46
CA ILE A 520 -18.24 12.63 -18.87
C ILE A 520 -19.33 11.61 -19.22
N TYR A 521 -20.18 11.88 -20.22
CA TYR A 521 -21.06 10.84 -20.76
C TYR A 521 -20.26 9.64 -21.22
N GLU A 522 -20.74 8.44 -20.95
CA GLU A 522 -20.05 7.18 -21.26
C GLU A 522 -19.58 7.11 -22.74
N ASP A 523 -20.46 7.47 -23.68
CA ASP A 523 -20.13 7.49 -25.12
C ASP A 523 -19.01 8.50 -25.45
N ASP A 524 -19.05 9.67 -24.83
CA ASP A 524 -18.06 10.72 -25.05
C ASP A 524 -16.74 10.40 -24.34
N ALA A 525 -16.78 9.72 -23.21
CA ALA A 525 -15.61 9.19 -22.51
C ALA A 525 -14.91 8.13 -23.36
N GLY A 526 -15.67 7.27 -24.05
CA GLY A 526 -15.13 6.33 -25.03
C GLY A 526 -14.45 7.03 -26.22
N LYS A 527 -15.11 8.03 -26.82
CA LYS A 527 -14.50 8.84 -27.90
C LYS A 527 -13.24 9.57 -27.44
N LEU A 528 -13.25 10.14 -26.24
CA LEU A 528 -12.10 10.82 -25.66
C LEU A 528 -10.95 9.86 -25.41
N THR A 529 -11.24 8.66 -24.89
CA THR A 529 -10.26 7.60 -24.67
C THR A 529 -9.58 7.19 -25.99
N ASN A 530 -10.37 6.98 -27.05
CA ASN A 530 -9.84 6.67 -28.38
C ASN A 530 -8.99 7.83 -28.94
N ALA A 531 -9.47 9.07 -28.81
CA ALA A 531 -8.73 10.24 -29.26
C ALA A 531 -7.38 10.39 -28.52
N ILE A 532 -7.33 10.12 -27.21
CA ILE A 532 -6.08 10.13 -26.44
C ILE A 532 -5.16 8.99 -26.90
N ALA A 533 -5.68 7.79 -27.14
CA ALA A 533 -4.90 6.65 -27.62
C ALA A 533 -4.26 6.96 -28.99
N GLU A 534 -5.03 7.51 -29.94
CA GLU A 534 -4.53 7.95 -31.25
C GLU A 534 -3.42 9.01 -31.12
N ARG A 535 -3.59 9.99 -30.21
CA ARG A 535 -2.58 11.03 -29.94
C ARG A 535 -1.33 10.49 -29.26
N MET A 536 -1.44 9.38 -28.55
CA MET A 536 -0.29 8.61 -28.05
C MET A 536 0.41 7.80 -29.16
N GLY A 537 -0.13 7.77 -30.38
CA GLY A 537 0.37 6.99 -31.50
C GLY A 537 -0.01 5.51 -31.41
N LEU A 538 -1.09 5.17 -30.72
CA LEU A 538 -1.59 3.80 -30.55
C LEU A 538 -2.70 3.52 -31.56
N SER A 539 -2.60 2.39 -32.26
CA SER A 539 -3.71 1.89 -33.07
C SER A 539 -4.60 0.97 -32.23
N LEU A 540 -5.90 1.25 -32.23
CA LEU A 540 -6.93 0.34 -31.69
C LEU A 540 -7.50 -0.60 -32.76
N ALA A 541 -6.97 -0.56 -33.98
CA ALA A 541 -7.42 -1.43 -35.06
C ALA A 541 -7.14 -2.91 -34.74
N GLY A 542 -8.03 -3.80 -35.15
CA GLY A 542 -7.93 -5.24 -34.91
C GLY A 542 -8.36 -5.69 -33.52
N ILE A 543 -8.61 -4.75 -32.59
CA ILE A 543 -9.18 -5.09 -31.28
C ILE A 543 -10.66 -5.47 -31.46
N ASN A 544 -11.07 -6.56 -30.81
CA ASN A 544 -12.38 -7.21 -30.86
C ASN A 544 -12.69 -8.00 -32.15
N ASP A 545 -11.79 -8.06 -33.13
CA ASP A 545 -12.00 -8.90 -34.33
C ASP A 545 -11.90 -10.39 -33.98
N TYR A 546 -10.88 -10.76 -33.19
CA TYR A 546 -10.67 -12.10 -32.62
C TYR A 546 -10.16 -11.97 -31.18
N PRO A 547 -11.07 -11.70 -30.22
CA PRO A 547 -10.70 -11.41 -28.85
C PRO A 547 -9.83 -12.49 -28.21
N MET A 548 -8.77 -12.07 -27.51
CA MET A 548 -7.91 -12.98 -26.76
C MET A 548 -8.66 -13.92 -25.81
N ILE A 549 -9.73 -13.42 -25.20
CA ILE A 549 -10.57 -14.20 -24.29
C ILE A 549 -11.29 -15.41 -24.94
N ASP A 550 -11.51 -15.40 -26.26
CA ASP A 550 -12.24 -16.48 -26.93
C ASP A 550 -11.41 -17.77 -27.08
N TYR A 551 -10.09 -17.63 -27.23
CA TYR A 551 -9.15 -18.74 -27.39
C TYR A 551 -8.30 -18.99 -26.14
N ILE A 552 -8.00 -17.98 -25.32
CA ILE A 552 -7.44 -18.14 -23.98
C ILE A 552 -8.58 -17.85 -23.02
N ARG A 553 -9.28 -18.89 -22.55
CA ARG A 553 -10.48 -18.74 -21.73
C ARG A 553 -10.15 -18.70 -20.24
N LEU A 554 -10.94 -17.91 -19.52
CA LEU A 554 -10.95 -17.93 -18.06
C LEU A 554 -11.58 -19.23 -17.54
N ASP A 555 -11.04 -19.74 -16.44
CA ASP A 555 -11.46 -20.98 -15.81
C ASP A 555 -12.75 -20.80 -14.98
N ALA A 556 -13.66 -21.76 -15.11
CA ALA A 556 -14.97 -21.75 -14.48
C ALA A 556 -14.95 -21.96 -12.95
N GLY A 557 -13.80 -22.34 -12.38
CA GLY A 557 -13.56 -22.49 -10.95
C GLY A 557 -13.43 -21.15 -10.21
N LYS A 558 -13.16 -20.03 -10.91
CA LYS A 558 -12.96 -18.71 -10.30
C LYS A 558 -14.15 -18.21 -9.46
N PRO A 559 -15.42 -18.30 -9.90
CA PRO A 559 -16.55 -17.90 -9.06
C PRO A 559 -16.66 -18.73 -7.78
N MET A 560 -16.37 -20.03 -7.86
CA MET A 560 -16.37 -20.90 -6.68
C MET A 560 -15.24 -20.52 -5.71
N LYS A 561 -14.02 -20.26 -6.21
CA LYS A 561 -12.89 -19.77 -5.40
C LYS A 561 -13.25 -18.53 -4.59
N LYS A 562 -13.73 -17.47 -5.27
CA LYS A 562 -14.08 -16.19 -4.63
C LYS A 562 -15.26 -16.32 -3.66
N THR A 563 -16.22 -17.19 -3.96
CA THR A 563 -17.36 -17.47 -3.08
C THR A 563 -16.90 -18.23 -1.83
N LEU A 564 -16.07 -19.27 -1.97
CA LEU A 564 -15.58 -20.08 -0.85
C LEU A 564 -14.70 -19.26 0.11
N ALA A 565 -13.85 -18.39 -0.44
CA ALA A 565 -13.02 -17.49 0.36
C ALA A 565 -13.85 -16.55 1.26
N LEU A 566 -15.05 -16.15 0.82
CA LEU A 566 -16.00 -15.38 1.65
C LEU A 566 -16.85 -16.28 2.55
N ALA A 567 -17.26 -17.45 2.06
CA ALA A 567 -18.17 -18.35 2.77
C ALA A 567 -17.52 -19.00 4.00
N LEU A 568 -16.23 -19.34 3.95
CA LEU A 568 -15.52 -19.95 5.08
C LEU A 568 -15.54 -19.10 6.35
N PRO A 569 -15.10 -17.83 6.36
CA PRO A 569 -15.17 -17.01 7.57
C PRO A 569 -16.61 -16.70 7.98
N LEU A 570 -17.52 -16.44 7.03
CA LEU A 570 -18.92 -16.17 7.34
C LEU A 570 -19.66 -17.37 7.94
N SER A 571 -19.37 -18.59 7.48
CA SER A 571 -19.93 -19.81 8.05
C SER A 571 -19.38 -20.10 9.45
N ALA A 572 -18.11 -19.81 9.72
CA ALA A 572 -17.54 -19.87 11.06
C ALA A 572 -18.21 -18.86 12.01
N ILE A 573 -18.47 -17.63 11.55
CA ILE A 573 -19.22 -16.62 12.30
C ILE A 573 -20.67 -17.08 12.52
N ALA A 574 -21.34 -17.58 11.48
CA ALA A 574 -22.71 -18.08 11.59
C ALA A 574 -22.79 -19.24 12.60
N PHE A 575 -21.83 -20.16 12.60
CA PHE A 575 -21.73 -21.24 13.57
C PHE A 575 -21.48 -20.72 15.00
N MET A 576 -20.56 -19.77 15.16
CA MET A 576 -20.31 -19.11 16.46
C MET A 576 -21.57 -18.40 16.98
N LEU A 577 -22.29 -17.67 16.11
CA LEU A 577 -23.54 -17.03 16.47
C LEU A 577 -24.59 -18.07 16.85
N MET A 578 -24.72 -19.17 16.10
CA MET A 578 -25.71 -20.21 16.39
C MET A 578 -25.46 -20.90 17.74
N THR A 579 -24.19 -21.16 18.07
CA THR A 579 -23.81 -21.72 19.39
C THR A 579 -24.06 -20.72 20.52
N LEU A 580 -23.74 -19.44 20.32
CA LEU A 580 -24.03 -18.36 21.27
C LEU A 580 -25.54 -18.18 21.48
N GLY A 581 -26.32 -18.26 20.40
CA GLY A 581 -27.76 -18.19 20.41
C GLY A 581 -28.44 -19.28 21.19
N ALA A 582 -27.95 -20.51 21.00
CA ALA A 582 -28.41 -21.66 21.76
C ALA A 582 -28.10 -21.50 23.25
N TYR A 583 -26.92 -20.97 23.59
CA TYR A 583 -26.51 -20.74 24.98
C TYR A 583 -27.36 -19.68 25.70
N PHE A 584 -27.68 -18.57 25.03
CA PHE A 584 -28.47 -17.48 25.61
C PHE A 584 -29.98 -17.56 25.32
N SER A 585 -30.45 -18.62 24.65
CA SER A 585 -31.85 -18.79 24.22
C SER A 585 -32.38 -17.64 23.33
N ILE A 586 -31.50 -17.04 22.51
CA ILE A 586 -31.82 -15.92 21.59
C ILE A 586 -31.83 -16.33 20.10
N ASN A 587 -32.11 -17.62 19.81
CA ASN A 587 -32.10 -18.16 18.46
C ASN A 587 -33.02 -17.42 17.46
N HIS A 588 -34.11 -16.84 17.94
CA HIS A 588 -35.05 -16.06 17.14
C HIS A 588 -34.44 -14.76 16.59
N VAL A 589 -33.40 -14.22 17.26
CA VAL A 589 -32.64 -13.05 16.77
C VAL A 589 -31.55 -13.48 15.78
N ILE A 590 -30.93 -14.63 16.01
CA ILE A 590 -29.78 -15.11 15.22
C ILE A 590 -30.19 -15.72 13.89
N LEU A 591 -31.36 -16.36 13.81
CA LEU A 591 -31.87 -16.94 12.57
C LEU A 591 -31.97 -15.88 11.45
N PRO A 592 -32.46 -14.65 11.75
CA PRO A 592 -32.18 -13.39 11.10
C PRO A 592 -30.95 -13.29 10.20
N ILE A 593 -29.87 -13.34 10.97
CA ILE A 593 -28.51 -13.02 10.61
C ILE A 593 -27.94 -14.18 9.78
N ILE A 594 -28.26 -15.42 10.12
CA ILE A 594 -27.84 -16.60 9.35
C ILE A 594 -28.47 -16.59 7.96
N ILE A 595 -29.76 -16.25 7.85
CA ILE A 595 -30.44 -16.08 6.55
C ILE A 595 -29.75 -14.97 5.75
N GLY A 596 -29.47 -13.83 6.38
CA GLY A 596 -28.71 -12.73 5.77
C GLY A 596 -27.33 -13.15 5.26
N ILE A 597 -26.56 -13.89 6.07
CA ILE A 597 -25.25 -14.45 5.68
C ILE A 597 -25.39 -15.39 4.47
N THR A 598 -26.40 -16.25 4.47
CA THR A 598 -26.66 -17.20 3.37
C THR A 598 -27.01 -16.48 2.07
N LEU A 599 -27.81 -15.42 2.14
CA LEU A 599 -28.14 -14.56 1.01
C LEU A 599 -26.90 -13.81 0.49
N ILE A 600 -26.02 -13.34 1.38
CA ILE A 600 -24.75 -12.70 1.00
C ILE A 600 -23.85 -13.67 0.25
N ILE A 601 -23.70 -14.92 0.74
CA ILE A 601 -22.88 -15.95 0.07
C ILE A 601 -23.47 -16.30 -1.30
N SER A 602 -24.78 -16.52 -1.38
CA SER A 602 -25.48 -16.82 -2.64
C SER A 602 -25.37 -15.67 -3.64
N GLY A 603 -25.56 -14.43 -3.18
CA GLY A 603 -25.41 -13.22 -3.96
C GLY A 603 -23.99 -13.02 -4.47
N LYS A 604 -22.98 -13.36 -3.65
CA LYS A 604 -21.57 -13.34 -4.06
C LYS A 604 -21.30 -14.30 -5.21
N TYR A 605 -21.80 -15.53 -5.13
CA TYR A 605 -21.64 -16.50 -6.22
C TYR A 605 -22.25 -16.02 -7.54
N LEU A 606 -23.48 -15.51 -7.47
CA LEU A 606 -24.17 -14.95 -8.64
C LEU A 606 -23.41 -13.75 -9.22
N TYR A 607 -22.91 -12.87 -8.36
CA TYR A 607 -22.08 -11.73 -8.76
C TYR A 607 -20.81 -12.18 -9.48
N GLU A 608 -20.06 -13.13 -8.92
CA GLU A 608 -18.80 -13.62 -9.51
C GLU A 608 -19.03 -14.37 -10.83
N LYS A 609 -20.13 -15.13 -10.93
CA LYS A 609 -20.53 -15.76 -12.20
C LYS A 609 -20.82 -14.71 -13.26
N ARG A 610 -21.51 -13.63 -12.90
CA ARG A 610 -21.79 -12.53 -13.82
C ARG A 610 -20.53 -11.76 -14.18
N TYR A 611 -19.63 -11.56 -13.21
CA TYR A 611 -18.33 -10.91 -13.39
C TYR A 611 -17.46 -11.65 -14.40
N LEU A 612 -17.43 -12.98 -14.35
CA LEU A 612 -16.72 -13.79 -15.33
C LEU A 612 -17.33 -13.62 -16.74
N ALA A 613 -18.66 -13.57 -16.83
CA ALA A 613 -19.38 -13.41 -18.09
C ALA A 613 -19.30 -11.99 -18.70
N THR A 614 -18.84 -10.98 -17.96
CA THR A 614 -18.60 -9.61 -18.45
C THR A 614 -17.12 -9.27 -18.56
N TYR A 615 -16.24 -10.17 -18.10
CA TYR A 615 -14.80 -10.00 -18.22
C TYR A 615 -14.41 -10.11 -19.68
N HIS A 616 -13.55 -9.22 -20.14
CA HIS A 616 -13.07 -9.18 -21.52
C HIS A 616 -11.63 -8.71 -21.54
N TYR A 617 -10.81 -9.29 -22.40
CA TYR A 617 -9.48 -8.78 -22.67
C TYR A 617 -9.07 -9.16 -24.08
N ASP A 618 -8.28 -8.30 -24.68
CA ASP A 618 -7.79 -8.47 -26.03
C ASP A 618 -6.44 -7.76 -26.24
N ILE A 619 -5.69 -8.20 -27.24
CA ILE A 619 -4.35 -7.71 -27.51
C ILE A 619 -4.08 -7.58 -29.01
N ASN A 620 -3.74 -6.37 -29.46
CA ASN A 620 -3.25 -6.13 -30.82
C ASN A 620 -1.73 -5.85 -30.81
N ASP A 621 -1.18 -5.30 -31.88
CA ASP A 621 0.26 -5.04 -32.00
C ASP A 621 0.75 -3.82 -31.19
N ASP A 622 -0.16 -2.98 -30.68
CA ASP A 622 0.15 -1.73 -29.98
C ASP A 622 -0.30 -1.73 -28.51
N VAL A 623 -1.46 -2.31 -28.21
CA VAL A 623 -2.13 -2.24 -26.91
C VAL A 623 -2.65 -3.58 -26.42
N LEU A 624 -2.68 -3.72 -25.10
CA LEU A 624 -3.44 -4.71 -24.35
C LEU A 624 -4.64 -4.00 -23.73
N ILE A 625 -5.85 -4.49 -24.00
CA ILE A 625 -7.10 -4.00 -23.39
C ILE A 625 -7.60 -5.02 -22.37
N ILE A 626 -7.95 -4.56 -21.16
CA ILE A 626 -8.57 -5.38 -20.13
C ILE A 626 -9.83 -4.67 -19.63
N ARG A 627 -11.00 -5.28 -19.81
CA ARG A 627 -12.29 -4.79 -19.34
C ARG A 627 -12.89 -5.73 -18.30
N LYS A 628 -13.28 -5.19 -17.13
CA LYS A 628 -13.84 -5.99 -16.04
C LYS A 628 -14.89 -5.25 -15.19
N GLY A 629 -15.90 -5.97 -14.71
CA GLY A 629 -16.94 -5.46 -13.81
C GLY A 629 -18.36 -5.90 -14.18
N VAL A 630 -19.34 -5.77 -13.26
CA VAL A 630 -20.72 -6.29 -13.42
C VAL A 630 -21.74 -5.16 -13.59
N PHE A 631 -21.96 -4.39 -12.52
CA PHE A 631 -22.92 -3.28 -12.51
C PHE A 631 -22.28 -1.94 -12.90
N GLY A 632 -20.97 -1.98 -13.10
CA GLY A 632 -20.10 -0.93 -13.58
C GLY A 632 -18.82 -1.63 -14.04
N TYR A 633 -18.07 -1.03 -14.94
CA TYR A 633 -16.89 -1.66 -15.51
C TYR A 633 -15.71 -0.68 -15.55
N LYS A 634 -14.51 -1.26 -15.55
CA LYS A 634 -13.27 -0.58 -15.83
C LYS A 634 -12.70 -1.16 -17.11
N GLU A 635 -12.33 -0.32 -18.05
CA GLU A 635 -11.59 -0.69 -19.25
C GLU A 635 -10.22 -0.03 -19.21
N LEU A 636 -9.18 -0.85 -19.25
CA LEU A 636 -7.77 -0.46 -19.18
C LEU A 636 -7.18 -0.60 -20.58
N ILE A 637 -6.58 0.46 -21.10
CA ILE A 637 -5.82 0.44 -22.36
C ILE A 637 -4.34 0.65 -22.01
N ILE A 638 -3.56 -0.42 -22.17
CA ILE A 638 -2.17 -0.49 -21.76
C ILE A 638 -1.30 -0.62 -23.00
N PRO A 639 -0.48 0.38 -23.37
CA PRO A 639 0.46 0.26 -24.48
C PRO A 639 1.51 -0.82 -24.19
N LEU A 640 1.78 -1.70 -25.15
CA LEU A 640 2.76 -2.79 -24.96
C LEU A 640 4.17 -2.29 -24.70
N THR A 641 4.54 -1.14 -25.24
CA THR A 641 5.85 -0.47 -25.02
C THR A 641 6.03 0.06 -23.59
N LYS A 642 4.95 0.18 -22.81
CA LYS A 642 4.97 0.68 -21.43
C LYS A 642 4.92 -0.44 -20.39
N ILE A 643 4.66 -1.68 -20.82
CA ILE A 643 4.72 -2.86 -19.96
C ILE A 643 6.19 -3.14 -19.60
N GLN A 644 6.47 -3.28 -18.31
CA GLN A 644 7.83 -3.45 -17.78
C GLN A 644 8.12 -4.87 -17.32
N ASP A 645 7.09 -5.55 -16.85
CA ASP A 645 7.15 -6.86 -16.24
C ASP A 645 5.81 -7.58 -16.40
N ILE A 646 5.91 -8.89 -16.59
CA ILE A 646 4.78 -9.80 -16.66
C ILE A 646 5.13 -10.99 -15.77
N HIS A 647 4.29 -11.25 -14.79
CA HIS A 647 4.48 -12.38 -13.90
C HIS A 647 3.18 -13.15 -13.69
N VAL A 648 3.31 -14.46 -13.64
CA VAL A 648 2.22 -15.36 -13.28
C VAL A 648 2.26 -15.57 -11.79
N SER A 649 1.13 -15.31 -11.13
CA SER A 649 0.98 -15.48 -9.69
C SER A 649 -0.15 -16.45 -9.37
N ARG A 650 -0.12 -16.98 -8.15
CA ARG A 650 -1.09 -17.97 -7.68
C ARG A 650 -1.25 -17.81 -6.19
N ASP A 651 -2.45 -17.48 -5.69
CA ASP A 651 -2.69 -17.44 -4.25
C ASP A 651 -3.02 -18.84 -3.67
N PRO A 652 -3.10 -19.01 -2.34
CA PRO A 652 -3.41 -20.32 -1.73
C PRO A 652 -4.76 -20.90 -2.18
N TYR A 653 -5.75 -20.07 -2.48
CA TYR A 653 -7.02 -20.53 -3.01
C TYR A 653 -6.90 -20.88 -4.49
N ASP A 654 -6.13 -20.14 -5.27
CA ASP A 654 -5.81 -20.50 -6.65
C ASP A 654 -5.10 -21.85 -6.73
N LEU A 655 -4.26 -22.19 -5.74
CA LEU A 655 -3.67 -23.53 -5.64
C LEU A 655 -4.75 -24.62 -5.61
N ILE A 656 -5.73 -24.45 -4.72
CA ILE A 656 -6.80 -25.43 -4.52
C ILE A 656 -7.65 -25.58 -5.78
N PHE A 657 -7.88 -24.47 -6.49
CA PHE A 657 -8.79 -24.42 -7.64
C PHE A 657 -8.10 -24.60 -9.00
N GLY A 658 -6.78 -24.82 -9.06
CA GLY A 658 -6.10 -24.94 -10.36
C GLY A 658 -5.85 -23.63 -11.10
N LEU A 659 -6.08 -22.48 -10.46
CA LEU A 659 -6.11 -21.17 -11.09
C LEU A 659 -4.76 -20.47 -11.07
N TYR A 660 -4.57 -19.51 -11.96
CA TYR A 660 -3.39 -18.67 -12.12
C TYR A 660 -3.83 -17.27 -12.57
N ASP A 661 -3.14 -16.25 -12.09
CA ASP A 661 -3.39 -14.85 -12.45
C ASP A 661 -2.16 -14.30 -13.18
N VAL A 662 -2.36 -13.68 -14.35
CA VAL A 662 -1.28 -13.04 -15.13
C VAL A 662 -1.31 -11.55 -14.84
N HIS A 663 -0.27 -11.05 -14.18
CA HIS A 663 -0.14 -9.64 -13.84
C HIS A 663 0.72 -8.92 -14.87
N VAL A 664 0.31 -7.70 -15.22
CA VAL A 664 1.00 -6.83 -16.15
C VAL A 664 1.32 -5.53 -15.44
N SER A 665 2.61 -5.22 -15.27
CA SER A 665 3.04 -4.01 -14.55
C SER A 665 3.58 -2.97 -15.52
N THR A 666 3.14 -1.72 -15.37
CA THR A 666 3.73 -0.55 -16.05
C THR A 666 4.63 0.24 -15.09
N ALA A 667 5.19 1.36 -15.54
CA ALA A 667 6.02 2.25 -14.73
C ALA A 667 5.29 2.96 -13.57
N THR A 668 3.97 2.79 -13.43
CA THR A 668 3.16 3.45 -12.39
C THR A 668 2.87 2.52 -11.21
N SER A 669 2.60 3.12 -10.05
CA SER A 669 2.21 2.39 -8.84
C SER A 669 0.78 1.84 -8.89
N GLY A 670 -0.08 2.35 -9.79
CA GLY A 670 -1.48 1.96 -9.91
C GLY A 670 -1.71 0.71 -10.76
N SER A 671 -0.90 0.51 -11.81
CA SER A 671 -1.09 -0.62 -12.74
C SER A 671 -1.08 -1.99 -12.07
N TYR A 672 -0.24 -2.24 -11.05
CA TYR A 672 -0.22 -3.55 -10.37
C TYR A 672 -1.58 -3.93 -9.75
N ALA A 673 -2.35 -2.94 -9.28
CA ALA A 673 -3.65 -3.18 -8.66
C ALA A 673 -4.77 -3.47 -9.67
N HIS A 674 -4.61 -3.08 -10.94
CA HIS A 674 -5.69 -3.07 -11.91
C HIS A 674 -5.39 -3.87 -13.18
N ALA A 675 -4.15 -3.93 -13.63
CA ALA A 675 -3.71 -4.63 -14.83
C ALA A 675 -3.32 -6.09 -14.52
N HIS A 676 -4.33 -6.96 -14.38
CA HIS A 676 -4.15 -8.40 -14.26
C HIS A 676 -5.29 -9.15 -14.95
N ILE A 677 -4.96 -10.27 -15.58
CA ILE A 677 -5.89 -11.25 -16.15
C ILE A 677 -6.07 -12.37 -15.14
N ASP A 678 -7.24 -12.40 -14.51
CA ASP A 678 -7.48 -13.25 -13.34
C ASP A 678 -8.21 -14.55 -13.70
N GLY A 679 -7.78 -15.65 -13.10
CA GLY A 679 -8.47 -16.94 -13.12
C GLY A 679 -8.31 -17.69 -14.43
N LEU A 680 -7.08 -17.80 -14.91
CA LEU A 680 -6.68 -18.69 -15.99
C LEU A 680 -6.32 -20.08 -15.44
N ASP A 681 -6.40 -21.11 -16.27
CA ASP A 681 -5.75 -22.39 -15.95
C ASP A 681 -4.23 -22.31 -16.22
N ALA A 682 -3.48 -23.36 -15.88
CA ALA A 682 -2.03 -23.38 -16.07
C ALA A 682 -1.61 -23.11 -17.53
N ILE A 683 -2.27 -23.76 -18.48
CA ILE A 683 -1.91 -23.71 -19.91
C ILE A 683 -2.24 -22.32 -20.47
N ASN A 684 -3.45 -21.82 -20.18
CA ASN A 684 -3.91 -20.52 -20.62
C ASN A 684 -3.12 -19.37 -19.97
N SER A 685 -2.63 -19.53 -18.74
CA SER A 685 -1.78 -18.54 -18.09
C SER A 685 -0.40 -18.41 -18.76
N GLU A 686 0.21 -19.53 -19.13
CA GLU A 686 1.47 -19.56 -19.87
C GLU A 686 1.26 -19.01 -21.29
N ALA A 687 0.22 -19.46 -21.99
CA ALA A 687 -0.12 -18.96 -23.32
C ALA A 687 -0.40 -17.45 -23.33
N ALA A 688 -1.10 -16.93 -22.31
CA ALA A 688 -1.36 -15.50 -22.21
C ALA A 688 -0.07 -14.70 -21.99
N ALA A 689 0.79 -15.14 -21.07
CA ALA A 689 2.06 -14.48 -20.82
C ALA A 689 2.96 -14.51 -22.06
N GLU A 690 3.01 -15.64 -22.77
CA GLU A 690 3.82 -15.80 -23.99
C GLU A 690 3.35 -14.89 -25.12
N VAL A 691 2.04 -14.83 -25.39
CA VAL A 691 1.46 -13.93 -26.40
C VAL A 691 1.78 -12.47 -26.09
N ILE A 692 1.61 -12.04 -24.84
CA ILE A 692 1.93 -10.65 -24.46
C ILE A 692 3.44 -10.39 -24.63
N LEU A 693 4.30 -11.29 -24.17
CA LEU A 693 5.76 -11.16 -24.28
C LEU A 693 6.25 -11.13 -25.73
N GLU A 694 5.67 -11.96 -26.61
CA GLU A 694 6.00 -12.00 -28.03
C GLU A 694 5.70 -10.66 -28.70
N LYS A 695 4.49 -10.11 -28.47
CA LYS A 695 4.09 -8.82 -29.04
C LYS A 695 4.92 -7.66 -28.47
N MET A 696 5.26 -7.69 -27.18
CA MET A 696 6.18 -6.72 -26.58
C MET A 696 7.57 -6.74 -27.23
N ARG A 697 8.13 -7.94 -27.48
CA ARG A 697 9.44 -8.10 -28.13
C ARG A 697 9.42 -7.58 -29.56
N LYS A 698 8.39 -7.92 -30.33
CA LYS A 698 8.21 -7.48 -31.73
C LYS A 698 8.11 -5.95 -31.86
N LYS A 699 7.56 -5.27 -30.86
CA LYS A 699 7.43 -3.81 -30.85
C LYS A 699 8.68 -3.08 -30.35
N SER A 700 9.53 -3.76 -29.56
CA SER A 700 10.73 -3.18 -28.96
C SER A 700 11.99 -3.33 -29.83
N GLY A 701 11.98 -4.30 -30.76
CA GLY A 701 13.01 -4.47 -31.80
C GLY A 701 12.62 -3.72 -33.07
#